data_AF-A0A1L9T6Y6-F1
#
_entry.id   AF-A0A1L9T6Y6-F1
#
_cell.length_a   1.000
_cell.length_b   1.000
_cell.length_c   1.000
_cell.angle_alpha   90.00
_cell.angle_beta   90.00
_cell.angle_gamma   90.00
#
_symmetry.space_group_name_H-M   'P 1'
#
loop_
_entity.id
_entity.type
_entity.pdbx_description
1 polymer ?
#
loop_
_entity_poly.entity_id
_entity_poly.type
_entity_poly.pdbx_seq_one_letter_code
_entity_poly.pdbx_strand_id
1 'polypeptide(L)'
;MRPANRDGFGVAIICALPFEADPVEALFEEAYDKFGRIYGKQDRDSNTYFTGRIGQHHVVLCFLPDMGKGSAAAAASNLRMSYRNVQLALVVGVCGGNPFPGGGEIILGDVIISNSVVQYDFGRQNPDGFRPKTDVMDTLGRPIPEIRSFLRAFSGRSTLRGLQREASAYLQALQKDQEQWQSPGVEYDVLFEASHRHKHYRVDKQAPCICLDCNSDADPICDTASKGDCTTLGCSGGIIRRARLDTGAIDLRVHIGKVASADTVMKSGSHRDRIAAVEGVIAFEMEGAGVWDNLPCIIIKGVCDYADSHKNKHWQDYAAATAACVSKAFLQNWRPVLSESCTAMKPTISNLTTVLHSYYTGGQRLHVHRISGDRLPMDRCYINMVIVERFRAGNPSKATDISLFSRLKVDTVEGKHVSIPELFVAARRILIHGRAGVGKTTLCKKIMHDHINDGLWSDLFDMILWIPLRRLKRRSQQNSTLKGAFYDLFFAHLTDGQDLALELENGITDPACKNRILLILDGLDEVSQEWESGTAMHNLLVRLLDHPRVIVTSRPYGLGNSTLESFDMYLETAGFSEEQVEAYVKMAAKGDPKISDDIRAFATDNEMIQHLVRMPVQLDAVCYSWDRHFMSGDSPKTMTLLYKAITLKLWQKDVPRLKELDASKGPTEDSIRSFSMLQIEGLIEPELRLVEILAFTGMYNGLVEFSANDRQRLYDALTHEQAETPLPEIPESIFKKVSFLHTSDPSAIDSDQTYHFLNA
;
A
#
# COMPACT_ATOMS: atom_id res chain seq x y z
N MET A 1 -7.20 26.88 -16.87
CA MET A 1 -7.37 26.23 -18.18
C MET A 1 -8.19 24.98 -17.97
N ARG A 2 -9.15 24.66 -18.85
CA ARG A 2 -10.00 23.46 -18.72
C ARG A 2 -9.14 22.17 -18.74
N PRO A 3 -9.44 21.12 -17.96
CA PRO A 3 -8.69 19.86 -17.98
C PRO A 3 -8.66 19.19 -19.35
N ALA A 4 -7.52 18.63 -19.73
CA ALA A 4 -7.37 17.88 -20.98
C ALA A 4 -8.04 16.50 -20.94
N ASN A 5 -8.12 15.88 -19.76
CA ASN A 5 -8.71 14.56 -19.56
C ASN A 5 -9.27 14.43 -18.11
N ARG A 6 -9.79 13.24 -17.78
CA ARG A 6 -10.40 12.93 -16.46
C ARG A 6 -9.42 13.01 -15.28
N ASP A 7 -8.12 12.91 -15.52
CA ASP A 7 -7.11 12.98 -14.47
C ASP A 7 -6.84 14.42 -14.00
N GLY A 8 -7.40 15.44 -14.67
CA GLY A 8 -7.33 16.83 -14.21
C GLY A 8 -8.38 17.22 -13.17
N PHE A 9 -9.23 16.29 -12.72
CA PHE A 9 -10.26 16.52 -11.70
C PHE A 9 -9.76 16.04 -10.34
N GLY A 10 -9.44 16.99 -9.47
CA GLY A 10 -8.95 16.72 -8.11
C GLY A 10 -10.04 16.64 -7.04
N VAL A 11 -11.25 17.11 -7.35
CA VAL A 11 -12.37 17.18 -6.40
C VAL A 11 -13.58 16.48 -7.00
N ALA A 12 -14.22 15.64 -6.20
CA ALA A 12 -15.53 15.07 -6.50
C ALA A 12 -16.59 15.67 -5.58
N ILE A 13 -17.78 15.92 -6.09
CA ILE A 13 -18.98 16.20 -5.29
C ILE A 13 -19.98 15.09 -5.58
N ILE A 14 -20.52 14.48 -4.53
CA ILE A 14 -21.47 13.37 -4.63
C ILE A 14 -22.78 13.82 -3.99
N CYS A 15 -23.86 13.78 -4.75
CA CYS A 15 -25.21 14.13 -4.32
C CYS A 15 -26.15 12.93 -4.50
N ALA A 16 -27.04 12.72 -3.53
CA ALA A 16 -27.93 11.56 -3.53
C ALA A 16 -29.19 11.82 -4.37
N LEU A 17 -29.68 13.06 -4.38
CA LEU A 17 -30.92 13.44 -5.05
C LEU A 17 -30.70 14.62 -6.01
N PRO A 18 -31.51 14.75 -7.09
CA PRO A 18 -31.37 15.85 -8.04
C PRO A 18 -31.44 17.24 -7.42
N PHE A 19 -32.37 17.48 -6.49
CA PHE A 19 -32.50 18.79 -5.82
C PHE A 19 -31.29 19.13 -4.94
N GLU A 20 -30.48 18.13 -4.54
CA GLU A 20 -29.20 18.36 -3.86
C GLU A 20 -28.10 18.77 -4.84
N ALA A 21 -28.13 18.21 -6.06
CA ALA A 21 -27.15 18.46 -7.11
C ALA A 21 -27.40 19.78 -7.86
N ASP A 22 -28.65 20.17 -8.05
CA ASP A 22 -29.05 21.40 -8.76
C ASP A 22 -28.35 22.67 -8.24
N PRO A 23 -28.34 22.98 -6.92
CA PRO A 23 -27.61 24.14 -6.42
C PRO A 23 -26.09 23.99 -6.53
N VAL A 24 -25.54 22.77 -6.48
CA VAL A 24 -24.09 22.55 -6.71
C VAL A 24 -23.72 22.88 -8.15
N GLU A 25 -24.52 22.41 -9.10
CA GLU A 25 -24.33 22.70 -10.52
C GLU A 25 -24.47 24.19 -10.83
N ALA A 26 -25.49 24.85 -10.25
CA ALA A 26 -25.71 26.29 -10.41
C ALA A 26 -24.54 27.13 -9.87
N LEU A 27 -23.75 26.58 -8.95
CA LEU A 27 -22.57 27.24 -8.40
C LEU A 27 -21.30 27.06 -9.24
N PHE A 28 -21.33 26.25 -10.30
CA PHE A 28 -20.23 26.15 -11.27
C PHE A 28 -19.99 27.50 -11.92
N GLU A 29 -18.76 27.99 -11.84
CA GLU A 29 -18.33 29.19 -12.57
C GLU A 29 -18.11 28.90 -14.05
N GLU A 30 -17.83 27.64 -14.38
CA GLU A 30 -17.65 27.16 -15.74
C GLU A 30 -18.10 25.71 -15.81
N ALA A 31 -19.09 25.41 -16.66
CA ALA A 31 -19.52 24.05 -16.94
C ALA A 31 -18.70 23.48 -18.10
N TYR A 32 -18.19 22.26 -17.95
CA TYR A 32 -17.33 21.63 -18.94
C TYR A 32 -18.05 20.57 -19.77
N ASP A 33 -18.67 19.61 -19.11
CA ASP A 33 -19.31 18.47 -19.76
C ASP A 33 -20.50 18.01 -18.94
N LYS A 34 -21.57 17.62 -19.64
CA LYS A 34 -22.78 17.04 -19.08
C LYS A 34 -23.03 15.70 -19.77
N PHE A 35 -23.28 14.68 -18.96
CA PHE A 35 -23.52 13.31 -19.43
C PHE A 35 -22.32 12.66 -20.15
N GLY A 36 -21.10 13.11 -19.84
CA GLY A 36 -19.86 12.45 -20.27
C GLY A 36 -19.57 12.49 -21.77
N ARG A 37 -20.01 13.54 -22.50
CA ARG A 37 -19.77 13.66 -23.95
C ARG A 37 -18.31 13.96 -24.31
N ILE A 38 -17.59 14.61 -23.40
CA ILE A 38 -16.23 15.09 -23.62
C ILE A 38 -15.24 14.26 -22.80
N TYR A 39 -15.53 14.04 -21.52
CA TYR A 39 -14.62 13.31 -20.63
C TYR A 39 -14.94 11.83 -20.50
N GLY A 40 -16.20 11.44 -20.73
CA GLY A 40 -16.65 10.06 -20.60
C GLY A 40 -16.48 9.48 -19.19
N LYS A 41 -16.45 8.16 -19.12
CA LYS A 41 -16.20 7.35 -17.91
C LYS A 41 -15.50 6.05 -18.30
N GLN A 42 -14.97 5.30 -17.34
CA GLN A 42 -14.33 4.01 -17.61
C GLN A 42 -15.38 2.98 -18.03
N ASP A 43 -14.93 1.94 -18.73
CA ASP A 43 -15.79 0.80 -19.04
C ASP A 43 -16.33 0.18 -17.74
N ARG A 44 -17.64 -0.13 -17.75
CA ARG A 44 -18.41 -0.66 -16.61
C ARG A 44 -18.69 0.30 -15.45
N ASP A 45 -18.27 1.56 -15.57
CA ASP A 45 -18.76 2.59 -14.66
C ASP A 45 -20.23 2.91 -14.96
N SER A 46 -21.11 2.66 -13.99
CA SER A 46 -22.55 2.90 -14.10
C SER A 46 -22.98 4.34 -13.75
N ASN A 47 -22.10 5.16 -13.20
CA ASN A 47 -22.44 6.49 -12.71
C ASN A 47 -22.71 7.51 -13.82
N THR A 48 -23.40 8.59 -13.47
CA THR A 48 -23.55 9.77 -14.32
C THR A 48 -22.78 10.93 -13.71
N TYR A 49 -22.06 11.68 -14.56
CA TYR A 49 -21.21 12.78 -14.15
C TYR A 49 -21.50 14.06 -14.92
N PHE A 50 -21.54 15.17 -14.18
CA PHE A 50 -21.30 16.50 -14.71
C PHE A 50 -19.92 16.97 -14.28
N THR A 51 -19.30 17.83 -15.07
CA THR A 51 -17.98 18.38 -14.76
C THR A 51 -17.97 19.88 -14.95
N GLY A 52 -17.19 20.56 -14.12
CA GLY A 52 -17.08 22.01 -14.16
C GLY A 52 -15.97 22.54 -13.27
N ARG A 53 -16.05 23.84 -12.97
CA ARG A 53 -15.10 24.55 -12.12
C ARG A 53 -15.81 25.28 -10.99
N ILE A 54 -15.29 25.10 -9.78
CA ILE A 54 -15.66 25.89 -8.60
C ILE A 54 -14.36 26.46 -8.00
N GLY A 55 -14.23 27.79 -8.02
CA GLY A 55 -13.00 28.48 -7.68
C GLY A 55 -11.83 28.00 -8.54
N GLN A 56 -10.76 27.57 -7.86
CA GLN A 56 -9.56 27.01 -8.49
C GLN A 56 -9.67 25.49 -8.77
N HIS A 57 -10.76 24.84 -8.37
CA HIS A 57 -10.90 23.39 -8.47
C HIS A 57 -11.68 22.96 -9.71
N HIS A 58 -11.15 21.99 -10.43
CA HIS A 58 -11.92 21.22 -11.41
C HIS A 58 -12.68 20.12 -10.67
N VAL A 59 -14.00 20.16 -10.80
CA VAL A 59 -14.92 19.34 -10.01
C VAL A 59 -15.66 18.37 -10.92
N VAL A 60 -15.76 17.12 -10.47
CA VAL A 60 -16.71 16.13 -10.99
C VAL A 60 -17.89 16.00 -10.04
N LEU A 61 -19.09 16.31 -10.51
CA LEU A 61 -20.35 16.10 -9.80
C LEU A 61 -20.92 14.75 -10.19
N CYS A 62 -21.10 13.87 -9.22
CA CYS A 62 -21.62 12.51 -9.35
C CYS A 62 -23.02 12.41 -8.77
N PHE A 63 -23.92 11.80 -9.54
CA PHE A 63 -25.29 11.52 -9.13
C PHE A 63 -25.39 10.08 -8.65
N LEU A 64 -25.87 9.86 -7.43
CA LEU A 64 -26.15 8.51 -6.96
C LEU A 64 -27.40 7.95 -7.67
N PRO A 65 -27.41 6.65 -8.02
CA PRO A 65 -28.60 6.01 -8.58
C PRO A 65 -29.72 5.89 -7.55
N ASP A 66 -29.38 5.56 -6.30
CA ASP A 66 -30.28 5.42 -5.17
C ASP A 66 -29.67 6.01 -3.89
N MET A 67 -30.50 6.33 -2.89
CA MET A 67 -30.03 6.71 -1.54
C MET A 67 -29.47 5.51 -0.77
N GLY A 68 -28.68 5.78 0.27
CA GLY A 68 -28.13 4.75 1.17
C GLY A 68 -26.66 4.39 0.93
N LYS A 69 -26.05 3.73 1.90
CA LYS A 69 -24.60 3.49 1.96
C LYS A 69 -24.10 2.58 0.85
N GLY A 70 -24.87 1.53 0.51
CA GLY A 70 -24.49 0.57 -0.52
C GLY A 70 -24.39 1.21 -1.92
N SER A 71 -25.38 2.02 -2.27
CA SER A 71 -25.39 2.82 -3.51
C SER A 71 -24.24 3.83 -3.52
N ALA A 72 -24.05 4.55 -2.41
CA ALA A 72 -22.98 5.53 -2.26
C ALA A 72 -21.58 4.90 -2.39
N ALA A 73 -21.35 3.72 -1.80
CA ALA A 73 -20.10 2.98 -1.90
C ALA A 73 -19.81 2.52 -3.34
N ALA A 74 -20.81 1.96 -4.02
CA ALA A 74 -20.67 1.53 -5.41
C ALA A 74 -20.35 2.73 -6.33
N ALA A 75 -21.05 3.84 -6.15
CA ALA A 75 -20.81 5.05 -6.90
C ALA A 75 -19.42 5.64 -6.63
N ALA A 76 -18.99 5.71 -5.36
CA ALA A 76 -17.66 6.19 -4.99
C ALA A 76 -16.53 5.33 -5.56
N SER A 77 -16.68 4.00 -5.52
CA SER A 77 -15.73 3.05 -6.12
C SER A 77 -15.60 3.28 -7.63
N ASN A 78 -16.72 3.34 -8.35
CA ASN A 78 -16.75 3.60 -9.79
C ASN A 78 -16.16 4.99 -10.14
N LEU A 79 -16.48 6.02 -9.35
CA LEU A 79 -15.92 7.36 -9.50
C LEU A 79 -14.40 7.36 -9.39
N ARG A 80 -13.86 6.66 -8.38
CA ARG A 80 -12.42 6.52 -8.18
C ARG A 80 -11.73 5.84 -9.36
N MET A 81 -12.40 4.90 -10.03
CA MET A 81 -11.88 4.25 -11.24
C MET A 81 -11.89 5.21 -12.44
N SER A 82 -12.95 6.02 -12.58
CA SER A 82 -13.13 6.94 -13.70
C SER A 82 -12.31 8.23 -13.62
N TYR A 83 -12.17 8.79 -12.42
CA TYR A 83 -11.47 10.05 -12.15
C TYR A 83 -10.37 9.77 -11.12
N ARG A 84 -9.22 9.32 -11.62
CA ARG A 84 -8.17 8.67 -10.82
C ARG A 84 -7.44 9.60 -9.85
N ASN A 85 -7.48 10.91 -10.13
CA ASN A 85 -6.78 11.93 -9.37
C ASN A 85 -7.69 12.67 -8.38
N VAL A 86 -8.90 12.17 -8.10
CA VAL A 86 -9.75 12.73 -7.04
C VAL A 86 -9.07 12.54 -5.69
N GLN A 87 -8.70 13.65 -5.07
CA GLN A 87 -8.01 13.71 -3.77
C GLN A 87 -8.98 14.00 -2.62
N LEU A 88 -10.10 14.65 -2.92
CA LEU A 88 -11.15 14.98 -1.97
C LEU A 88 -12.52 14.75 -2.61
N ALA A 89 -13.37 13.98 -1.92
CA ALA A 89 -14.79 13.89 -2.21
C ALA A 89 -15.60 14.67 -1.19
N LEU A 90 -16.56 15.47 -1.64
CA LEU A 90 -17.56 16.11 -0.80
C LEU A 90 -18.90 15.39 -0.97
N VAL A 91 -19.47 14.88 0.11
CA VAL A 91 -20.83 14.34 0.11
C VAL A 91 -21.77 15.48 0.47
N VAL A 92 -22.42 16.05 -0.54
CA VAL A 92 -23.21 17.28 -0.42
C VAL A 92 -24.69 16.96 -0.56
N GLY A 93 -25.50 17.49 0.34
CA GLY A 93 -26.95 17.23 0.34
C GLY A 93 -27.63 17.67 1.62
N VAL A 94 -28.68 16.98 2.03
CA VAL A 94 -29.44 17.29 3.24
C VAL A 94 -29.36 16.21 4.32
N CYS A 95 -29.61 16.58 5.57
CA CYS A 95 -29.57 15.70 6.74
C CYS A 95 -30.59 16.11 7.81
N GLY A 96 -30.80 15.21 8.77
CA GLY A 96 -31.50 15.52 10.01
C GLY A 96 -30.54 16.03 11.09
N GLY A 97 -30.84 17.15 11.73
CA GLY A 97 -30.01 17.76 12.75
C GLY A 97 -30.36 17.32 14.18
N ASN A 98 -29.36 17.19 15.05
CA ASN A 98 -29.59 17.20 16.49
C ASN A 98 -29.76 18.66 16.94
N PRO A 99 -30.92 19.08 17.48
CA PRO A 99 -31.15 20.50 17.77
C PRO A 99 -30.19 21.09 18.82
N PHE A 100 -29.76 20.29 19.79
CA PHE A 100 -28.98 20.75 20.96
C PHE A 100 -27.80 19.81 21.29
N PRO A 101 -26.73 19.77 20.48
CA PRO A 101 -25.57 18.89 20.69
C PRO A 101 -24.60 19.34 21.81
N GLY A 102 -24.96 20.31 22.64
CA GLY A 102 -24.10 20.86 23.72
C GLY A 102 -23.09 21.94 23.28
N GLY A 103 -23.01 22.25 21.99
CA GLY A 103 -22.11 23.27 21.41
C GLY A 103 -22.79 24.52 20.84
N GLY A 104 -24.11 24.62 20.99
CA GLY A 104 -24.95 25.65 20.37
C GLY A 104 -26.26 25.07 19.86
N GLU A 105 -27.17 25.94 19.43
CA GLU A 105 -28.45 25.56 18.84
C GLU A 105 -28.31 25.38 17.33
N ILE A 106 -28.76 24.24 16.79
CA ILE A 106 -28.80 23.93 15.34
C ILE A 106 -30.23 24.14 14.84
N ILE A 107 -30.44 25.06 13.89
CA ILE A 107 -31.75 25.35 13.28
C ILE A 107 -31.84 24.79 11.85
N LEU A 108 -33.04 24.76 11.26
CA LEU A 108 -33.19 24.35 9.87
C LEU A 108 -32.48 25.33 8.93
N GLY A 109 -31.84 24.80 7.89
CA GLY A 109 -31.00 25.53 6.96
C GLY A 109 -29.54 25.73 7.40
N ASP A 110 -29.20 25.49 8.67
CA ASP A 110 -27.79 25.39 9.09
C ASP A 110 -27.08 24.26 8.34
N VAL A 111 -25.74 24.33 8.28
CA VAL A 111 -24.92 23.33 7.58
C VAL A 111 -23.99 22.62 8.55
N ILE A 112 -23.90 21.30 8.37
CA ILE A 112 -23.04 20.41 9.13
C ILE A 112 -21.86 20.01 8.27
N ILE A 113 -20.64 20.14 8.81
CA ILE A 113 -19.42 19.61 8.21
C ILE A 113 -18.89 18.49 9.11
N SER A 114 -18.72 17.29 8.56
CA SER A 114 -18.24 16.15 9.34
C SER A 114 -16.76 16.26 9.70
N ASN A 115 -16.42 16.00 10.96
CA ASN A 115 -15.03 15.70 11.36
C ASN A 115 -14.78 14.20 11.60
N SER A 116 -15.84 13.41 11.68
CA SER A 116 -15.86 11.96 11.89
C SER A 116 -17.26 11.43 11.56
N VAL A 117 -17.34 10.17 11.15
CA VAL A 117 -18.60 9.48 10.84
C VAL A 117 -18.72 8.24 11.71
N VAL A 118 -19.94 7.97 12.19
CA VAL A 118 -20.29 6.75 12.92
C VAL A 118 -21.41 6.04 12.19
N GLN A 119 -21.20 4.79 11.85
CA GLN A 119 -22.23 3.93 11.28
C GLN A 119 -23.02 3.25 12.40
N TYR A 120 -24.14 3.86 12.81
CA TYR A 120 -24.86 3.45 14.02
C TYR A 120 -25.79 2.24 13.81
N ASP A 121 -26.01 1.82 12.57
CA ASP A 121 -26.79 0.63 12.21
C ASP A 121 -25.91 -0.60 11.91
N PHE A 122 -24.59 -0.51 12.11
CA PHE A 122 -23.67 -1.64 11.98
C PHE A 122 -23.40 -2.28 13.33
N GLY A 123 -23.89 -3.49 13.53
CA GLY A 123 -23.94 -4.06 14.87
C GLY A 123 -24.60 -5.43 14.94
N ARG A 124 -24.91 -5.84 16.16
CA ARG A 124 -25.55 -7.12 16.46
C ARG A 124 -26.95 -6.88 17.01
N GLN A 125 -27.93 -7.60 16.46
CA GLN A 125 -29.27 -7.65 17.03
C GLN A 125 -29.31 -8.73 18.12
N ASN A 126 -29.47 -8.31 19.37
CA ASN A 126 -29.68 -9.21 20.50
C ASN A 126 -31.18 -9.23 20.91
N PRO A 127 -31.62 -10.20 21.73
CA PRO A 127 -32.98 -10.22 22.27
C PRO A 127 -33.35 -8.95 23.06
N ASP A 128 -32.37 -8.30 23.69
CA ASP A 128 -32.54 -7.07 24.46
C ASP A 128 -32.37 -5.78 23.63
N GLY A 129 -32.06 -5.90 22.33
CA GLY A 129 -31.96 -4.78 21.41
C GLY A 129 -30.73 -4.81 20.51
N PHE A 130 -30.63 -3.81 19.64
CA PHE A 130 -29.50 -3.64 18.75
C PHE A 130 -28.30 -3.03 19.49
N ARG A 131 -27.09 -3.56 19.27
CA ARG A 131 -25.84 -3.02 19.81
C ARG A 131 -24.86 -2.74 18.67
N PRO A 132 -24.42 -1.48 18.48
CA PRO A 132 -23.41 -1.14 17.49
C PRO A 132 -22.11 -1.90 17.74
N LYS A 133 -21.41 -2.24 16.65
CA LYS A 133 -20.03 -2.75 16.72
C LYS A 133 -19.08 -1.57 16.91
N THR A 134 -18.23 -1.65 17.94
CA THR A 134 -17.30 -0.58 18.32
C THR A 134 -15.84 -1.02 18.24
N ASP A 135 -15.57 -2.21 17.71
CA ASP A 135 -14.21 -2.72 17.53
C ASP A 135 -13.47 -1.88 16.48
N VAL A 136 -12.15 -1.73 16.62
CA VAL A 136 -11.32 -0.86 15.75
C VAL A 136 -11.49 -1.20 14.26
N MET A 137 -11.67 -2.49 13.94
CA MET A 137 -11.87 -2.97 12.56
C MET A 137 -13.28 -2.70 12.01
N ASP A 138 -14.24 -2.45 12.89
CA ASP A 138 -15.65 -2.21 12.54
C ASP A 138 -16.02 -0.71 12.55
N THR A 139 -15.10 0.16 13.00
CA THR A 139 -15.28 1.62 13.03
C THR A 139 -14.63 2.30 11.84
N LEU A 140 -15.33 3.27 11.25
CA LEU A 140 -14.79 4.11 10.19
C LEU A 140 -13.55 4.87 10.67
N GLY A 141 -12.48 4.81 9.87
CA GLY A 141 -11.22 5.45 10.16
C GLY A 141 -11.33 6.97 10.29
N ARG A 142 -10.36 7.59 10.97
CA ARG A 142 -10.27 9.06 11.02
C ARG A 142 -9.97 9.62 9.62
N PRO A 143 -10.43 10.85 9.29
CA PRO A 143 -10.01 11.48 8.04
C PRO A 143 -8.48 11.57 7.94
N ILE A 144 -7.96 11.63 6.72
CA ILE A 144 -6.52 11.75 6.49
C ILE A 144 -5.93 12.99 7.19
N PRO A 145 -4.63 12.98 7.56
CA PRO A 145 -4.01 14.09 8.31
C PRO A 145 -4.22 15.47 7.71
N GLU A 146 -4.20 15.59 6.38
CA GLU A 146 -4.43 16.84 5.64
C GLU A 146 -5.83 17.41 5.91
N ILE A 147 -6.88 16.61 5.69
CA ILE A 147 -8.27 17.00 5.99
C ILE A 147 -8.43 17.37 7.46
N ARG A 148 -7.84 16.60 8.39
CA ARG A 148 -7.93 16.90 9.83
C ARG A 148 -7.26 18.20 10.20
N SER A 149 -6.07 18.47 9.65
CA SER A 149 -5.34 19.72 9.87
C SER A 149 -6.16 20.90 9.35
N PHE A 150 -6.71 20.77 8.15
CA PHE A 150 -7.58 21.75 7.53
C PHE A 150 -8.82 22.04 8.40
N LEU A 151 -9.59 21.01 8.78
CA LEU A 151 -10.78 21.15 9.62
C LEU A 151 -10.46 21.77 10.99
N ARG A 152 -9.30 21.47 11.58
CA ARG A 152 -8.85 22.13 12.83
C ARG A 152 -8.60 23.62 12.63
N ALA A 153 -7.90 24.01 11.57
CA ALA A 153 -7.72 25.42 11.23
C ALA A 153 -9.07 26.12 10.92
N PHE A 154 -9.97 25.40 10.26
CA PHE A 154 -11.33 25.85 9.94
C PHE A 154 -12.24 26.04 11.14
N SER A 155 -12.00 25.28 12.22
CA SER A 155 -12.76 25.38 13.47
C SER A 155 -12.45 26.67 14.26
N GLY A 156 -11.48 27.46 13.82
CA GLY A 156 -11.17 28.78 14.39
C GLY A 156 -12.33 29.77 14.19
N ARG A 157 -12.71 30.51 15.26
CA ARG A 157 -13.87 31.43 15.24
C ARG A 157 -13.84 32.45 14.09
N SER A 158 -12.67 33.00 13.77
CA SER A 158 -12.55 34.00 12.69
C SER A 158 -12.75 33.35 11.31
N THR A 159 -12.10 32.22 11.08
CA THR A 159 -12.19 31.45 9.82
C THR A 159 -13.61 30.99 9.55
N LEU A 160 -14.28 30.42 10.57
CA LEU A 160 -15.66 29.96 10.44
C LEU A 160 -16.64 31.11 10.11
N ARG A 161 -16.46 32.28 10.74
CA ARG A 161 -17.22 33.50 10.38
C ARG A 161 -16.93 33.98 8.96
N GLY A 162 -15.69 33.82 8.47
CA GLY A 162 -15.32 34.09 7.09
C GLY A 162 -16.11 33.22 6.12
N LEU A 163 -16.05 31.89 6.34
CA LEU A 163 -16.79 30.89 5.57
C LEU A 163 -18.31 31.18 5.54
N GLN A 164 -18.91 31.45 6.70
CA GLN A 164 -20.34 31.77 6.79
C GLN A 164 -20.71 33.00 5.97
N ARG A 165 -19.88 34.05 5.98
CA ARG A 165 -20.13 35.26 5.18
C ARG A 165 -20.04 34.97 3.68
N GLU A 166 -19.05 34.20 3.25
CA GLU A 166 -18.89 33.79 1.84
C GLU A 166 -20.06 32.92 1.37
N ALA A 167 -20.42 31.91 2.17
CA ALA A 167 -21.56 31.04 1.89
C ALA A 167 -22.88 31.83 1.80
N SER A 168 -23.11 32.77 2.72
CA SER A 168 -24.28 33.65 2.69
C SER A 168 -24.31 34.54 1.44
N ALA A 169 -23.16 35.01 0.96
CA ALA A 169 -23.10 35.78 -0.28
C ALA A 169 -23.43 34.92 -1.52
N TYR A 170 -22.94 33.68 -1.59
CA TYR A 170 -23.31 32.74 -2.65
C TYR A 170 -24.80 32.37 -2.60
N LEU A 171 -25.35 32.17 -1.40
CA LEU A 171 -26.77 31.88 -1.22
C LEU A 171 -27.64 33.04 -1.70
N GLN A 172 -27.29 34.28 -1.35
CA GLN A 172 -27.98 35.47 -1.85
C GLN A 172 -27.93 35.59 -3.38
N ALA A 173 -26.83 35.15 -4.01
CA ALA A 173 -26.73 35.14 -5.47
C ALA A 173 -27.65 34.08 -6.10
N LEU A 174 -27.66 32.85 -5.56
CA LEU A 174 -28.56 31.79 -5.99
C LEU A 174 -30.04 32.18 -5.83
N GLN A 175 -30.39 32.78 -4.69
CA GLN A 175 -31.75 33.21 -4.36
C GLN A 175 -32.28 34.36 -5.24
N LYS A 176 -31.39 35.17 -5.80
CA LYS A 176 -31.74 36.20 -6.78
C LYS A 176 -32.01 35.63 -8.17
N ASP A 177 -31.37 34.50 -8.49
CA ASP A 177 -31.51 33.83 -9.78
C ASP A 177 -32.77 32.96 -9.82
N GLN A 178 -33.03 32.19 -8.75
CA GLN A 178 -34.20 31.31 -8.67
C GLN A 178 -34.90 31.36 -7.31
N GLU A 179 -36.23 31.42 -7.34
CA GLU A 179 -37.08 31.47 -6.15
C GLU A 179 -37.09 30.16 -5.36
N GLN A 180 -36.78 29.02 -5.98
CA GLN A 180 -36.84 27.69 -5.36
C GLN A 180 -35.92 27.53 -4.14
N TRP A 181 -34.84 28.31 -4.06
CA TRP A 181 -33.89 28.27 -2.93
C TRP A 181 -34.13 29.36 -1.89
N GLN A 182 -35.29 30.00 -1.93
CA GLN A 182 -35.70 30.94 -0.88
C GLN A 182 -35.93 30.20 0.44
N SER A 183 -35.66 30.89 1.55
CA SER A 183 -36.00 30.33 2.86
C SER A 183 -37.52 30.21 2.99
N PRO A 184 -38.04 29.09 3.53
CA PRO A 184 -39.47 28.96 3.81
C PRO A 184 -39.99 30.00 4.81
N GLY A 185 -39.13 30.53 5.69
CA GLY A 185 -39.51 31.44 6.79
C GLY A 185 -39.33 30.79 8.17
N VAL A 186 -39.11 31.63 9.19
CA VAL A 186 -38.86 31.17 10.59
C VAL A 186 -40.05 30.42 11.18
N GLU A 187 -41.25 30.71 10.70
CA GLU A 187 -42.50 30.07 11.12
C GLU A 187 -42.62 28.61 10.69
N TYR A 188 -41.82 28.17 9.71
CA TYR A 188 -41.77 26.79 9.25
C TYR A 188 -40.66 25.96 9.93
N ASP A 189 -39.87 26.57 10.82
CA ASP A 189 -38.93 25.86 11.69
C ASP A 189 -39.59 25.57 13.05
N VAL A 190 -40.29 24.43 13.10
CA VAL A 190 -41.00 23.96 14.29
C VAL A 190 -40.30 22.73 14.84
N LEU A 191 -39.80 22.83 16.07
CA LEU A 191 -39.23 21.72 16.82
C LEU A 191 -40.22 21.28 17.91
N PHE A 192 -40.58 20.01 17.90
CA PHE A 192 -41.34 19.39 18.99
C PHE A 192 -40.41 18.72 20.00
N GLU A 193 -40.91 18.50 21.21
CA GLU A 193 -40.29 17.64 22.21
C GLU A 193 -40.01 16.25 21.62
N ALA A 194 -38.89 15.66 22.03
CA ALA A 194 -38.41 14.40 21.46
C ALA A 194 -39.41 13.23 21.59
N SER A 195 -40.25 13.27 22.63
CA SER A 195 -41.33 12.33 22.92
C SER A 195 -42.67 12.73 22.28
N HIS A 196 -42.78 13.90 21.66
CA HIS A 196 -44.01 14.29 20.97
C HIS A 196 -44.23 13.37 19.77
N ARG A 197 -45.45 12.84 19.66
CA ARG A 197 -45.75 11.80 18.68
C ARG A 197 -46.43 12.37 17.45
N HIS A 198 -45.97 11.97 16.27
CA HIS A 198 -46.57 12.38 15.00
C HIS A 198 -47.78 11.49 14.65
N LYS A 199 -48.98 11.88 15.12
CA LYS A 199 -50.20 11.08 15.05
C LYS A 199 -51.43 11.93 14.74
N HIS A 200 -52.56 11.31 14.40
CA HIS A 200 -53.83 12.03 14.30
C HIS A 200 -54.27 12.55 15.68
N TYR A 201 -54.28 13.87 15.85
CA TYR A 201 -54.78 14.56 17.05
C TYR A 201 -56.22 15.06 16.88
N ARG A 202 -56.69 15.21 15.64
CA ARG A 202 -58.06 15.62 15.32
C ARG A 202 -58.93 14.39 15.08
N VAL A 203 -60.11 14.38 15.68
CA VAL A 203 -61.11 13.32 15.50
C VAL A 203 -61.87 13.59 14.22
N ASP A 204 -61.69 12.74 13.21
CA ASP A 204 -62.67 12.65 12.13
C ASP A 204 -63.74 11.65 12.56
N LYS A 205 -64.99 12.09 12.70
CA LYS A 205 -66.09 11.30 13.31
C LYS A 205 -66.48 10.06 12.49
N GLN A 206 -65.89 9.88 11.30
CA GLN A 206 -66.30 8.87 10.32
C GLN A 206 -65.38 7.65 10.25
N ALA A 207 -64.23 7.62 10.94
CA ALA A 207 -63.39 6.42 11.02
C ALA A 207 -62.59 6.31 12.33
N PRO A 208 -62.70 5.20 13.10
CA PRO A 208 -61.81 4.95 14.23
C PRO A 208 -60.37 4.71 13.73
N CYS A 209 -59.40 5.43 14.31
CA CYS A 209 -57.99 5.34 13.94
C CYS A 209 -57.16 4.92 15.15
N ILE A 210 -56.23 3.97 14.97
CA ILE A 210 -55.36 3.44 16.03
C ILE A 210 -54.53 4.51 16.76
N CYS A 211 -54.28 5.65 16.10
CA CYS A 211 -53.62 6.82 16.69
C CYS A 211 -54.34 7.41 17.90
N LEU A 212 -55.66 7.19 18.03
CA LEU A 212 -56.46 7.74 19.12
C LEU A 212 -56.23 7.00 20.44
N ASP A 213 -55.80 5.74 20.38
CA ASP A 213 -55.56 4.88 21.55
C ASP A 213 -54.08 4.79 21.94
N CYS A 214 -53.23 5.64 21.36
CA CYS A 214 -51.79 5.54 21.53
C CYS A 214 -51.30 6.37 22.74
N ASN A 215 -51.03 5.66 23.83
CA ASN A 215 -50.73 6.14 25.18
C ASN A 215 -49.26 5.96 25.59
N SER A 216 -48.50 5.14 24.87
CA SER A 216 -47.08 4.85 25.12
C SER A 216 -46.23 5.06 23.86
N ASP A 217 -44.91 5.22 24.01
CA ASP A 217 -43.98 5.35 22.87
C ASP A 217 -43.91 4.08 21.99
N ALA A 218 -44.37 2.94 22.51
CA ALA A 218 -44.37 1.65 21.81
C ALA A 218 -45.65 1.42 20.99
N ASP A 219 -46.71 2.20 21.22
CA ASP A 219 -48.00 1.96 20.58
C ASP A 219 -47.92 2.33 19.09
N PRO A 220 -48.57 1.57 18.19
CA PRO A 220 -48.48 1.83 16.75
C PRO A 220 -49.16 3.14 16.34
N ILE A 221 -48.65 3.74 15.26
CA ILE A 221 -49.25 4.88 14.56
C ILE A 221 -49.71 4.36 13.20
N CYS A 222 -50.84 4.85 12.68
CA CYS A 222 -51.28 4.44 11.35
C CYS A 222 -50.36 4.99 10.25
N ASP A 223 -50.27 4.26 9.14
CA ASP A 223 -49.44 4.64 7.99
C ASP A 223 -49.77 6.02 7.42
N THR A 224 -51.05 6.42 7.46
CA THR A 224 -51.50 7.75 7.01
C THR A 224 -50.87 8.84 7.87
N ALA A 225 -50.86 8.68 9.20
CA ALA A 225 -50.21 9.63 10.09
C ALA A 225 -48.69 9.59 9.97
N SER A 226 -48.08 8.41 9.79
CA SER A 226 -46.62 8.30 9.59
C SER A 226 -46.11 9.01 8.34
N LYS A 227 -46.98 9.34 7.38
CA LYS A 227 -46.65 10.01 6.10
C LYS A 227 -47.28 11.41 5.98
N GLY A 228 -48.21 11.77 6.86
CA GLY A 228 -48.90 13.06 6.84
C GLY A 228 -48.02 14.20 7.35
N ASP A 229 -48.47 15.44 7.14
CA ASP A 229 -47.82 16.64 7.68
C ASP A 229 -48.41 17.02 9.05
N CYS A 230 -47.67 17.80 9.85
CA CYS A 230 -48.09 18.19 11.20
C CYS A 230 -49.43 18.96 11.19
N THR A 231 -49.69 19.75 10.14
CA THR A 231 -50.85 20.63 10.04
C THR A 231 -52.15 19.84 9.85
N THR A 232 -52.12 18.85 8.96
CA THR A 232 -53.23 17.93 8.66
C THR A 232 -53.52 17.02 9.85
N LEU A 233 -52.48 16.52 10.52
CA LEU A 233 -52.62 15.69 11.72
C LEU A 233 -53.05 16.46 12.96
N GLY A 234 -52.81 17.78 12.98
CA GLY A 234 -53.13 18.66 14.10
C GLY A 234 -52.13 18.56 15.25
N CYS A 235 -50.87 18.24 14.96
CA CYS A 235 -49.79 18.23 15.97
C CYS A 235 -49.75 19.60 16.65
N SER A 236 -49.95 19.59 17.97
CA SER A 236 -50.06 20.80 18.79
C SER A 236 -49.57 20.52 20.20
N GLY A 237 -48.92 21.50 20.82
CA GLY A 237 -48.26 21.35 22.12
C GLY A 237 -46.85 20.74 22.02
N GLY A 238 -46.08 20.83 23.12
CA GLY A 238 -44.70 20.33 23.17
C GLY A 238 -43.75 21.02 22.19
N ILE A 239 -44.04 22.24 21.75
CA ILE A 239 -43.14 22.98 20.86
C ILE A 239 -42.02 23.61 21.70
N ILE A 240 -40.78 23.35 21.32
CA ILE A 240 -39.60 23.89 21.98
C ILE A 240 -39.28 25.26 21.39
N ARG A 241 -39.23 26.28 22.25
CA ARG A 241 -38.81 27.64 21.86
C ARG A 241 -37.36 27.63 21.36
N ARG A 242 -37.12 28.31 20.22
CA ARG A 242 -35.81 28.39 19.57
C ARG A 242 -35.22 29.80 19.68
N ALA A 243 -34.17 29.96 20.49
CA ALA A 243 -33.63 31.29 20.81
C ALA A 243 -33.11 32.03 19.57
N ARG A 244 -32.55 31.30 18.59
CA ARG A 244 -32.08 31.86 17.33
C ARG A 244 -33.18 32.30 16.37
N LEU A 245 -34.41 31.82 16.52
CA LEU A 245 -35.54 32.19 15.66
C LEU A 245 -36.28 33.43 16.18
N ASP A 246 -36.12 33.76 17.46
CA ASP A 246 -36.77 34.92 18.11
C ASP A 246 -36.37 36.28 17.47
N THR A 247 -35.24 36.33 16.74
CA THR A 247 -34.78 37.53 16.03
C THR A 247 -35.53 37.80 14.72
N GLY A 248 -36.34 36.85 14.24
CA GLY A 248 -37.10 36.95 13.00
C GLY A 248 -36.25 36.80 11.72
N ALA A 249 -34.96 36.49 11.83
CA ALA A 249 -34.06 36.31 10.69
C ALA A 249 -33.26 35.01 10.81
N ILE A 250 -33.16 34.28 9.69
CA ILE A 250 -32.39 33.04 9.61
C ILE A 250 -30.93 33.39 9.29
N ASP A 251 -30.09 33.31 10.31
CA ASP A 251 -28.64 33.46 10.22
C ASP A 251 -28.00 32.10 9.94
N LEU A 252 -27.46 31.89 8.72
CA LEU A 252 -26.79 30.65 8.32
C LEU A 252 -25.58 30.37 9.22
N ARG A 253 -25.62 29.26 9.96
CA ARG A 253 -24.47 28.78 10.73
C ARG A 253 -23.92 27.46 10.23
N VAL A 254 -22.61 27.32 10.39
CA VAL A 254 -21.87 26.11 10.05
C VAL A 254 -21.40 25.46 11.34
N HIS A 255 -21.69 24.18 11.50
CA HIS A 255 -21.31 23.38 12.66
C HIS A 255 -20.39 22.25 12.23
N ILE A 256 -19.24 22.12 12.89
CA ILE A 256 -18.28 21.04 12.62
C ILE A 256 -18.41 19.99 13.71
N GLY A 257 -18.72 18.75 13.35
CA GLY A 257 -18.91 17.70 14.35
C GLY A 257 -19.05 16.30 13.76
N LYS A 258 -19.35 15.34 14.64
CA LYS A 258 -19.50 13.94 14.27
C LYS A 258 -20.88 13.69 13.67
N VAL A 259 -20.94 12.92 12.59
CA VAL A 259 -22.19 12.61 11.86
C VAL A 259 -22.52 11.12 11.98
N ALA A 260 -23.78 10.80 12.23
CA ALA A 260 -24.32 9.45 12.23
C ALA A 260 -24.81 9.06 10.81
N SER A 261 -24.36 7.92 10.30
CA SER A 261 -24.72 7.40 8.98
C SER A 261 -25.43 6.05 9.09
N ALA A 262 -26.52 5.82 8.37
CA ALA A 262 -27.25 4.54 8.34
C ALA A 262 -28.15 4.39 7.11
N ASP A 263 -28.59 3.17 6.80
CA ASP A 263 -29.61 2.91 5.77
C ASP A 263 -31.03 3.12 6.33
N THR A 264 -31.17 3.19 7.66
CA THR A 264 -32.44 3.50 8.32
C THR A 264 -32.64 5.00 8.45
N VAL A 265 -33.79 5.51 8.01
CA VAL A 265 -34.18 6.91 8.23
C VAL A 265 -34.52 7.11 9.71
N MET A 266 -33.81 8.00 10.40
CA MET A 266 -34.13 8.36 11.79
C MET A 266 -35.42 9.19 11.84
N LYS A 267 -36.50 8.57 12.36
CA LYS A 267 -37.83 9.19 12.54
C LYS A 267 -38.29 9.23 14.01
N SER A 268 -37.36 9.19 14.97
CA SER A 268 -37.69 9.16 16.40
C SER A 268 -36.77 10.10 17.16
N GLY A 269 -37.35 11.17 17.73
CA GLY A 269 -36.61 12.16 18.52
C GLY A 269 -35.93 11.52 19.74
N SER A 270 -36.60 10.62 20.44
CA SER A 270 -36.03 9.92 21.61
C SER A 270 -34.89 8.96 21.25
N HIS A 271 -34.93 8.29 20.09
CA HIS A 271 -33.80 7.47 19.62
C HIS A 271 -32.63 8.35 19.15
N ARG A 272 -32.92 9.43 18.40
CA ARG A 272 -31.95 10.45 18.01
C ARG A 272 -31.19 10.97 19.23
N ASP A 273 -31.89 11.41 20.27
CA ASP A 273 -31.27 11.99 21.46
C ASP A 273 -30.41 10.96 22.22
N ARG A 274 -30.85 9.70 22.30
CA ARG A 274 -30.04 8.62 22.87
C ARG A 274 -28.75 8.40 22.09
N ILE A 275 -28.83 8.28 20.77
CA ILE A 275 -27.65 8.06 19.91
C ILE A 275 -26.73 9.28 19.99
N ALA A 276 -27.28 10.50 19.96
CA ALA A 276 -26.52 11.72 20.13
C ALA A 276 -25.79 11.79 21.48
N ALA A 277 -26.43 11.37 22.56
CA ALA A 277 -25.83 11.35 23.89
C ALA A 277 -24.71 10.30 24.01
N VAL A 278 -24.88 9.13 23.42
CA VAL A 278 -23.90 8.02 23.46
C VAL A 278 -22.71 8.29 22.53
N GLU A 279 -22.99 8.65 21.27
CA GLU A 279 -21.98 8.77 20.23
C GLU A 279 -21.42 10.19 20.09
N GLY A 280 -22.09 11.20 20.65
CA GLY A 280 -21.70 12.61 20.47
C GLY A 280 -21.92 13.12 19.05
N VAL A 281 -22.94 12.60 18.35
CA VAL A 281 -23.28 13.00 16.97
C VAL A 281 -24.16 14.25 16.95
N ILE A 282 -23.99 15.07 15.91
CA ILE A 282 -24.74 16.33 15.73
C ILE A 282 -25.72 16.29 14.55
N ALA A 283 -25.64 15.25 13.70
CA ALA A 283 -26.51 15.09 12.55
C ALA A 283 -26.63 13.62 12.13
N PHE A 284 -27.66 13.31 11.35
CA PHE A 284 -28.03 11.99 10.85
C PHE A 284 -28.24 12.04 9.33
N GLU A 285 -27.51 11.22 8.58
CA GLU A 285 -27.59 11.11 7.11
C GLU A 285 -27.45 9.64 6.65
N MET A 286 -27.48 9.36 5.35
CA MET A 286 -27.62 7.98 4.84
C MET A 286 -26.55 7.51 3.85
N GLU A 287 -25.64 8.36 3.39
CA GLU A 287 -24.70 8.03 2.31
C GLU A 287 -23.24 7.97 2.78
N GLY A 288 -22.90 8.82 3.76
CA GLY A 288 -21.54 9.19 4.13
C GLY A 288 -20.63 8.02 4.45
N ALA A 289 -21.10 7.04 5.22
CA ALA A 289 -20.32 5.85 5.56
C ALA A 289 -19.90 5.03 4.32
N GLY A 290 -20.75 4.95 3.28
CA GLY A 290 -20.41 4.23 2.05
C GLY A 290 -19.30 4.91 1.23
N VAL A 291 -19.30 6.24 1.20
CA VAL A 291 -18.23 7.01 0.51
C VAL A 291 -16.93 6.97 1.29
N TRP A 292 -17.01 7.00 2.63
CA TRP A 292 -15.87 7.13 3.54
C TRP A 292 -14.82 6.01 3.41
N ASP A 293 -15.26 4.79 3.10
CA ASP A 293 -14.37 3.64 2.89
C ASP A 293 -13.69 3.64 1.50
N ASN A 294 -14.21 4.41 0.54
CA ASN A 294 -13.79 4.37 -0.86
C ASN A 294 -12.90 5.56 -1.25
N LEU A 295 -13.16 6.74 -0.70
CA LEU A 295 -12.52 8.01 -1.05
C LEU A 295 -12.22 8.83 0.21
N PRO A 296 -11.10 9.59 0.27
CA PRO A 296 -10.94 10.64 1.27
C PRO A 296 -12.07 11.65 1.12
N CYS A 297 -12.98 11.73 2.10
CA CYS A 297 -14.17 12.54 1.97
C CYS A 297 -14.51 13.39 3.19
N ILE A 298 -15.34 14.39 2.95
CA ILE A 298 -15.99 15.23 3.96
C ILE A 298 -17.48 15.28 3.62
N ILE A 299 -18.33 15.09 4.62
CA ILE A 299 -19.77 15.24 4.49
C ILE A 299 -20.11 16.70 4.81
N ILE A 300 -20.82 17.36 3.89
CA ILE A 300 -21.33 18.72 4.04
C ILE A 300 -22.83 18.69 3.78
N LYS A 301 -23.64 18.72 4.84
CA LYS A 301 -25.09 18.53 4.72
C LYS A 301 -25.86 19.70 5.35
N GLY A 302 -26.88 20.19 4.65
CA GLY A 302 -27.82 21.17 5.18
C GLY A 302 -28.88 20.49 6.03
N VAL A 303 -29.29 21.12 7.13
CA VAL A 303 -30.29 20.57 8.03
C VAL A 303 -31.69 20.87 7.48
N CYS A 304 -32.43 19.84 7.07
CA CYS A 304 -33.79 19.98 6.53
C CYS A 304 -34.89 19.42 7.46
N ASP A 305 -34.50 18.61 8.45
CA ASP A 305 -35.36 18.11 9.52
C ASP A 305 -34.56 17.92 10.81
N TYR A 306 -35.23 17.55 11.91
CA TYR A 306 -34.59 17.31 13.21
C TYR A 306 -34.39 15.83 13.55
N ALA A 307 -34.27 14.97 12.54
CA ALA A 307 -34.16 13.52 12.70
C ALA A 307 -35.27 12.95 13.62
N ASP A 308 -36.50 13.41 13.44
CA ASP A 308 -37.67 12.99 14.20
C ASP A 308 -38.83 12.59 13.27
N SER A 309 -40.02 12.40 13.83
CA SER A 309 -41.20 12.01 13.05
C SER A 309 -41.92 13.19 12.37
N HIS A 310 -41.56 14.44 12.67
CA HIS A 310 -42.26 15.66 12.22
C HIS A 310 -41.65 16.25 10.94
N LYS A 311 -40.94 15.42 10.17
CA LYS A 311 -40.24 15.82 8.95
C LYS A 311 -41.21 16.45 7.95
N ASN A 312 -40.78 17.53 7.33
CA ASN A 312 -41.48 18.15 6.21
C ASN A 312 -40.50 18.39 5.05
N LYS A 313 -41.03 18.64 3.85
CA LYS A 313 -40.22 18.83 2.65
C LYS A 313 -39.91 20.30 2.35
N HIS A 314 -40.49 21.25 3.09
CA HIS A 314 -40.38 22.68 2.80
C HIS A 314 -38.93 23.18 2.84
N TRP A 315 -38.11 22.58 3.68
CA TRP A 315 -36.72 23.00 3.90
C TRP A 315 -35.71 22.31 2.98
N GLN A 316 -36.09 21.33 2.16
CA GLN A 316 -35.15 20.52 1.40
C GLN A 316 -34.34 21.34 0.39
N ASP A 317 -35.02 22.17 -0.43
CA ASP A 317 -34.36 22.99 -1.45
C ASP A 317 -33.46 24.07 -0.82
N TYR A 318 -33.94 24.74 0.23
CA TYR A 318 -33.16 25.74 0.96
C TYR A 318 -31.93 25.12 1.64
N ALA A 319 -32.09 23.98 2.32
CA ALA A 319 -30.99 23.30 3.00
C ALA A 319 -29.97 22.71 2.00
N ALA A 320 -30.42 22.20 0.85
CA ALA A 320 -29.53 21.79 -0.23
C ALA A 320 -28.71 22.97 -0.76
N ALA A 321 -29.35 24.12 -0.97
CA ALA A 321 -28.67 25.34 -1.40
C ALA A 321 -27.66 25.86 -0.38
N THR A 322 -27.99 25.86 0.92
CA THR A 322 -27.04 26.28 1.97
C THR A 322 -25.85 25.33 2.02
N ALA A 323 -26.06 24.02 1.90
CA ALA A 323 -24.99 23.02 1.85
C ALA A 323 -24.08 23.20 0.64
N ALA A 324 -24.64 23.45 -0.54
CA ALA A 324 -23.88 23.71 -1.77
C ALA A 324 -23.04 25.00 -1.66
N CYS A 325 -23.62 26.08 -1.13
CA CYS A 325 -22.93 27.35 -0.90
C CYS A 325 -21.77 27.22 0.10
N VAL A 326 -21.98 26.48 1.20
CA VAL A 326 -20.92 26.17 2.17
C VAL A 326 -19.85 25.28 1.54
N SER A 327 -20.22 24.33 0.69
CA SER A 327 -19.28 23.48 -0.04
C SER A 327 -18.40 24.31 -0.99
N LYS A 328 -18.98 25.27 -1.71
CA LYS A 328 -18.22 26.22 -2.54
C LYS A 328 -17.26 27.06 -1.70
N ALA A 329 -17.75 27.66 -0.62
CA ALA A 329 -16.91 28.49 0.25
C ALA A 329 -15.80 27.67 0.95
N PHE A 330 -16.08 26.41 1.28
CA PHE A 330 -15.09 25.44 1.76
C PHE A 330 -14.00 25.22 0.70
N LEU A 331 -14.39 24.96 -0.55
CA LEU A 331 -13.46 24.75 -1.66
C LEU A 331 -12.61 25.99 -1.99
N GLN A 332 -13.12 27.21 -1.83
CA GLN A 332 -12.28 28.42 -2.01
C GLN A 332 -11.09 28.48 -1.06
N ASN A 333 -11.23 27.90 0.12
CA ASN A 333 -10.19 27.86 1.14
C ASN A 333 -9.38 26.56 1.11
N TRP A 334 -9.93 25.48 0.55
CA TRP A 334 -9.24 24.22 0.38
C TRP A 334 -8.13 24.38 -0.66
N ARG A 335 -6.90 24.05 -0.26
CA ARG A 335 -5.78 23.91 -1.19
C ARG A 335 -5.27 22.50 -1.03
N PRO A 336 -5.52 21.59 -1.99
CA PRO A 336 -4.77 20.35 -2.00
C PRO A 336 -3.30 20.72 -2.10
N VAL A 337 -2.42 19.93 -1.48
CA VAL A 337 -0.99 19.99 -1.81
C VAL A 337 -0.90 19.87 -3.34
N LEU A 338 -0.55 20.98 -3.99
CA LEU A 338 -0.51 21.07 -5.45
C LEU A 338 0.37 19.92 -5.96
N SER A 339 -0.24 18.94 -6.64
CA SER A 339 0.42 18.43 -7.84
C SER A 339 0.36 19.62 -8.79
N GLU A 340 1.48 20.31 -8.99
CA GLU A 340 1.55 21.33 -10.04
C GLU A 340 0.92 20.75 -11.30
N SER A 341 0.08 21.56 -11.94
CA SER A 341 -0.46 21.27 -13.26
C SER A 341 0.64 20.66 -14.11
N CYS A 342 0.44 19.42 -14.54
CA CYS A 342 1.23 18.80 -15.59
C CYS A 342 1.01 19.67 -16.84
N THR A 343 1.81 20.72 -16.99
CA THR A 343 2.05 21.37 -18.26
C THR A 343 2.45 20.26 -19.20
N ALA A 344 1.77 20.20 -20.33
CA ALA A 344 1.86 19.13 -21.30
C ALA A 344 3.31 18.68 -21.56
N MET A 345 3.68 17.54 -20.97
CA MET A 345 4.66 16.59 -21.48
C MET A 345 4.25 15.20 -20.99
N LYS A 346 3.49 14.48 -21.80
CA LYS A 346 3.72 13.03 -21.96
C LYS A 346 4.22 12.89 -23.39
N PRO A 347 5.47 12.45 -23.62
CA PRO A 347 6.01 11.18 -23.09
C PRO A 347 7.44 11.30 -22.52
N THR A 348 7.65 11.15 -21.21
CA THR A 348 9.01 11.14 -20.61
C THR A 348 9.25 9.86 -19.81
N ILE A 349 8.33 9.48 -18.91
CA ILE A 349 8.38 8.19 -18.17
C ILE A 349 8.43 6.96 -19.10
N SER A 350 7.78 6.99 -20.27
CA SER A 350 7.82 5.87 -21.21
C SER A 350 9.23 5.62 -21.76
N ASN A 351 10.01 6.68 -21.97
CA ASN A 351 11.40 6.56 -22.41
C ASN A 351 12.25 6.00 -21.27
N LEU A 352 12.11 6.56 -20.06
CA LEU A 352 12.81 6.08 -18.87
C LEU A 352 12.51 4.60 -18.56
N THR A 353 11.24 4.20 -18.65
CA THR A 353 10.79 2.81 -18.44
C THR A 353 11.38 1.88 -19.50
N THR A 354 11.45 2.31 -20.76
CA THR A 354 12.06 1.53 -21.84
C THR A 354 13.55 1.33 -21.61
N VAL A 355 14.27 2.39 -21.22
CA VAL A 355 15.70 2.33 -20.89
C VAL A 355 15.96 1.41 -19.71
N LEU A 356 15.16 1.53 -18.63
CA LEU A 356 15.28 0.67 -17.45
C LEU A 356 14.92 -0.80 -17.76
N HIS A 357 13.88 -1.05 -18.56
CA HIS A 357 13.54 -2.40 -19.01
C HIS A 357 14.70 -3.01 -19.79
N SER A 358 15.27 -2.27 -20.75
CA SER A 358 16.46 -2.68 -21.50
C SER A 358 17.65 -2.95 -20.57
N TYR A 359 17.86 -2.12 -19.54
CA TYR A 359 18.88 -2.36 -18.52
C TYR A 359 18.66 -3.70 -17.79
N TYR A 360 17.45 -3.99 -17.34
CA TYR A 360 17.18 -5.24 -16.60
C TYR A 360 17.21 -6.49 -17.49
N THR A 361 16.74 -6.40 -18.74
CA THR A 361 16.69 -7.54 -19.67
C THR A 361 18.00 -7.77 -20.42
N GLY A 362 18.68 -6.70 -20.85
CA GLY A 362 19.85 -6.77 -21.73
C GLY A 362 21.08 -7.39 -21.09
N GLY A 363 21.26 -7.24 -19.78
CA GLY A 363 22.39 -7.81 -19.03
C GLY A 363 22.13 -9.18 -18.40
N GLN A 364 21.03 -9.86 -18.74
CA GLN A 364 20.58 -11.09 -18.05
C GLN A 364 20.42 -10.91 -16.52
N ARG A 365 20.20 -9.67 -16.06
CA ARG A 365 20.22 -9.32 -14.62
C ARG A 365 19.06 -9.94 -13.84
N LEU A 366 17.96 -10.24 -14.54
CA LEU A 366 16.81 -10.96 -13.98
C LEU A 366 16.95 -12.49 -14.04
N HIS A 367 18.02 -13.03 -14.65
CA HIS A 367 18.22 -14.47 -14.68
C HIS A 367 18.66 -15.01 -13.32
N VAL A 368 18.24 -16.25 -13.07
CA VAL A 368 18.70 -17.08 -11.96
C VAL A 368 19.37 -18.29 -12.58
N HIS A 369 20.61 -18.54 -12.17
CA HIS A 369 21.38 -19.70 -12.60
C HIS A 369 21.37 -20.73 -11.48
N ARG A 370 21.17 -21.98 -11.85
CA ARG A 370 21.38 -23.13 -10.97
C ARG A 370 22.87 -23.29 -10.70
N ILE A 371 23.18 -24.01 -9.65
CA ILE A 371 24.54 -24.46 -9.33
C ILE A 371 25.13 -25.27 -10.49
N SER A 372 24.34 -26.00 -11.28
CA SER A 372 24.84 -26.66 -12.49
C SER A 372 25.37 -25.69 -13.56
N GLY A 373 25.01 -24.41 -13.49
CA GLY A 373 25.19 -23.40 -14.54
C GLY A 373 23.98 -23.27 -15.47
N ASP A 374 23.02 -24.19 -15.39
CA ASP A 374 21.80 -24.14 -16.19
C ASP A 374 20.93 -22.94 -15.78
N ARG A 375 20.26 -22.34 -16.76
CA ARG A 375 19.29 -21.27 -16.50
C ARG A 375 18.05 -21.86 -15.83
N LEU A 376 17.63 -21.25 -14.72
CA LEU A 376 16.32 -21.52 -14.11
C LEU A 376 15.30 -20.52 -14.67
N PRO A 377 14.26 -20.97 -15.40
CA PRO A 377 13.21 -20.10 -15.89
C PRO A 377 12.44 -19.44 -14.73
N MET A 378 12.17 -18.13 -14.84
CA MET A 378 11.57 -17.35 -13.74
C MET A 378 10.10 -17.70 -13.48
N ASP A 379 9.39 -18.22 -14.47
CA ASP A 379 8.06 -18.84 -14.36
C ASP A 379 8.05 -20.08 -13.46
N ARG A 380 9.23 -20.71 -13.26
CA ARG A 380 9.40 -21.92 -12.44
C ARG A 380 10.07 -21.66 -11.09
N CYS A 381 10.32 -20.39 -10.75
CA CYS A 381 10.83 -20.00 -9.44
C CYS A 381 9.69 -19.95 -8.42
N TYR A 382 9.65 -20.92 -7.51
CA TYR A 382 8.71 -20.91 -6.38
C TYR A 382 9.22 -19.97 -5.28
N ILE A 383 8.34 -19.14 -4.74
CA ILE A 383 8.66 -18.28 -3.59
C ILE A 383 7.46 -18.30 -2.66
N ASN A 384 7.68 -18.77 -1.43
CA ASN A 384 6.64 -18.76 -0.41
C ASN A 384 6.83 -17.56 0.50
N MET A 385 5.74 -16.83 0.75
CA MET A 385 5.71 -15.73 1.70
C MET A 385 4.62 -15.99 2.73
N VAL A 386 4.93 -15.68 3.98
CA VAL A 386 4.02 -15.83 5.11
C VAL A 386 3.96 -14.50 5.88
N ILE A 387 2.76 -14.06 6.25
CA ILE A 387 2.59 -12.90 7.13
C ILE A 387 3.05 -13.26 8.53
N VAL A 388 3.90 -12.40 9.12
CA VAL A 388 4.34 -12.54 10.50
C VAL A 388 3.57 -11.55 11.38
N GLU A 389 2.79 -12.04 12.34
CA GLU A 389 2.21 -11.19 13.38
C GLU A 389 3.32 -10.59 14.24
N ARG A 390 3.28 -9.27 14.46
CA ARG A 390 4.34 -8.49 15.14
C ARG A 390 4.93 -9.22 16.35
N PHE A 391 6.27 -9.37 16.35
CA PHE A 391 7.04 -9.48 17.60
C PHE A 391 6.77 -8.22 18.43
N ARG A 392 5.90 -8.31 19.44
CA ARG A 392 5.81 -7.29 20.49
C ARG A 392 7.16 -7.23 21.19
N ALA A 393 7.66 -6.00 21.38
CA ALA A 393 8.87 -5.69 22.12
C ALA A 393 8.97 -6.50 23.43
N GLY A 394 9.93 -7.42 23.47
CA GLY A 394 10.32 -8.17 24.65
C GLY A 394 11.83 -8.32 24.66
N ASN A 395 12.49 -7.50 25.50
CA ASN A 395 13.88 -7.56 25.97
C ASN A 395 15.00 -7.95 24.97
N PRO A 396 15.99 -7.07 24.72
CA PRO A 396 17.19 -7.38 23.93
C PRO A 396 18.17 -8.37 24.61
N SER A 397 17.80 -9.01 25.72
CA SER A 397 18.70 -9.80 26.56
C SER A 397 18.72 -11.31 26.25
N LYS A 398 18.18 -11.75 25.12
CA LYS A 398 18.31 -13.14 24.63
C LYS A 398 18.95 -13.27 23.25
N ALA A 399 19.71 -12.26 22.81
CA ALA A 399 20.45 -12.30 21.55
C ALA A 399 21.86 -12.92 21.69
N THR A 400 22.16 -13.67 22.75
CA THR A 400 23.52 -14.20 23.01
C THR A 400 23.66 -15.71 23.01
N ASP A 401 22.63 -16.50 22.69
CA ASP A 401 22.82 -17.95 22.48
C ASP A 401 22.04 -18.44 21.25
N ILE A 402 22.63 -18.28 20.08
CA ILE A 402 22.12 -18.90 18.85
C ILE A 402 23.17 -19.91 18.39
N SER A 403 22.99 -21.15 18.83
CA SER A 403 23.75 -22.28 18.30
C SER A 403 23.63 -22.35 16.77
N LEU A 404 24.65 -22.87 16.10
CA LEU A 404 24.66 -23.12 14.65
C LEU A 404 23.46 -23.98 14.21
N PHE A 405 22.92 -24.81 15.11
CA PHE A 405 21.76 -25.67 14.90
C PHE A 405 20.43 -24.91 14.91
N SER A 406 20.28 -23.85 15.71
CA SER A 406 19.12 -22.93 15.63
C SER A 406 19.09 -22.14 14.31
N ARG A 407 20.24 -22.00 13.61
CA ARG A 407 20.32 -21.39 12.26
C ARG A 407 19.85 -22.34 11.15
N LEU A 408 19.87 -23.65 11.39
CA LEU A 408 19.53 -24.70 10.42
C LEU A 408 18.07 -25.18 10.49
N LYS A 409 17.38 -24.99 11.62
CA LYS A 409 15.95 -25.35 11.75
C LYS A 409 15.08 -24.36 11.00
N VAL A 410 14.53 -24.78 9.86
CA VAL A 410 13.44 -24.09 9.15
C VAL A 410 12.13 -24.48 9.86
N ASP A 411 11.86 -23.88 11.02
CA ASP A 411 10.54 -24.03 11.61
C ASP A 411 9.51 -23.59 10.56
N THR A 412 8.45 -24.39 10.35
CA THR A 412 7.32 -23.97 9.51
C THR A 412 6.81 -22.65 10.07
N VAL A 413 7.00 -21.56 9.33
CA VAL A 413 6.45 -20.26 9.73
C VAL A 413 4.93 -20.41 9.70
N GLU A 414 4.32 -20.57 10.88
CA GLU A 414 2.88 -20.63 11.02
C GLU A 414 2.32 -19.24 10.72
N GLY A 415 1.51 -19.12 9.66
CA GLY A 415 0.90 -17.85 9.31
C GLY A 415 0.12 -17.93 8.00
N LYS A 416 -0.55 -16.83 7.65
CA LYS A 416 -1.31 -16.74 6.40
C LYS A 416 -0.34 -16.56 5.23
N HIS A 417 -0.37 -17.50 4.29
CA HIS A 417 0.34 -17.38 3.03
C HIS A 417 -0.20 -16.21 2.20
N VAL A 418 0.70 -15.48 1.56
CA VAL A 418 0.38 -14.34 0.69
C VAL A 418 1.00 -14.54 -0.68
N SER A 419 0.20 -14.34 -1.71
CA SER A 419 0.66 -14.38 -3.10
C SER A 419 1.28 -13.04 -3.50
N ILE A 420 2.18 -13.04 -4.49
CA ILE A 420 2.82 -11.80 -4.98
C ILE A 420 1.76 -10.76 -5.39
N PRO A 421 0.72 -11.06 -6.20
CA PRO A 421 -0.27 -10.06 -6.61
C PRO A 421 -1.00 -9.36 -5.44
N GLU A 422 -1.18 -10.06 -4.32
CA GLU A 422 -1.94 -9.57 -3.15
C GLU A 422 -1.16 -8.60 -2.25
N LEU A 423 0.17 -8.51 -2.39
CA LEU A 423 1.04 -7.74 -1.48
C LEU A 423 0.59 -6.27 -1.32
N PHE A 424 0.16 -5.63 -2.42
CA PHE A 424 -0.26 -4.22 -2.42
C PHE A 424 -1.76 -3.98 -2.28
N VAL A 425 -2.56 -5.03 -2.04
CA VAL A 425 -3.98 -4.90 -1.73
C VAL A 425 -4.17 -4.34 -0.31
N ALA A 426 -3.25 -4.65 0.62
CA ALA A 426 -3.40 -4.35 2.04
C ALA A 426 -2.31 -3.44 2.64
N ALA A 427 -1.20 -3.18 1.95
CA ALA A 427 -0.06 -2.41 2.49
C ALA A 427 0.58 -1.49 1.44
N ARG A 428 1.20 -0.39 1.88
CA ARG A 428 1.95 0.54 1.01
C ARG A 428 3.46 0.42 1.19
N ARG A 429 3.90 0.06 2.39
CA ARG A 429 5.29 -0.13 2.77
C ARG A 429 5.46 -1.54 3.34
N ILE A 430 6.27 -2.36 2.68
CA ILE A 430 6.39 -3.80 2.98
C ILE A 430 7.83 -4.13 3.31
N LEU A 431 8.03 -4.82 4.43
CA LEU A 431 9.32 -5.35 4.83
C LEU A 431 9.31 -6.88 4.73
N ILE A 432 10.24 -7.43 3.96
CA ILE A 432 10.38 -8.86 3.71
C ILE A 432 11.65 -9.36 4.39
N HIS A 433 11.47 -10.15 5.43
CA HIS A 433 12.53 -10.84 6.13
C HIS A 433 12.76 -12.24 5.56
N GLY A 434 13.97 -12.74 5.76
CA GLY A 434 14.30 -14.10 5.38
C GLY A 434 15.74 -14.44 5.66
N ARG A 435 15.99 -15.73 5.87
CA ARG A 435 17.35 -16.26 6.06
C ARG A 435 18.18 -16.15 4.77
N ALA A 436 19.48 -16.33 4.89
CA ALA A 436 20.37 -16.46 3.73
C ALA A 436 19.90 -17.63 2.83
N GLY A 437 19.95 -17.46 1.51
CA GLY A 437 19.62 -18.53 0.57
C GLY A 437 18.14 -18.88 0.37
N VAL A 438 17.20 -18.21 1.08
CA VAL A 438 15.75 -18.49 0.96
C VAL A 438 15.11 -17.93 -0.31
N GLY A 439 15.82 -17.06 -1.04
CA GLY A 439 15.33 -16.50 -2.31
C GLY A 439 14.79 -15.08 -2.26
N LYS A 440 15.16 -14.24 -1.27
CA LYS A 440 14.76 -12.82 -1.21
C LYS A 440 15.11 -12.03 -2.49
N THR A 441 16.34 -12.13 -2.97
CA THR A 441 16.74 -11.50 -4.24
C THR A 441 16.04 -12.14 -5.44
N THR A 442 15.81 -13.46 -5.40
CA THR A 442 15.00 -14.16 -6.41
C THR A 442 13.58 -13.61 -6.47
N LEU A 443 13.00 -13.24 -5.32
CA LEU A 443 11.71 -12.57 -5.24
C LEU A 443 11.71 -11.19 -5.87
N CYS A 444 12.71 -10.35 -5.58
CA CYS A 444 12.83 -9.05 -6.24
C CYS A 444 12.92 -9.19 -7.77
N LYS A 445 13.74 -10.15 -8.24
CA LYS A 445 13.86 -10.45 -9.67
C LYS A 445 12.55 -10.97 -10.28
N LYS A 446 11.80 -11.81 -9.54
CA LYS A 446 10.50 -12.36 -9.97
C LYS A 446 9.45 -11.26 -10.10
N ILE A 447 9.36 -10.36 -9.12
CA ILE A 447 8.47 -9.19 -9.19
C ILE A 447 8.80 -8.35 -10.42
N MET A 448 10.08 -8.06 -10.66
CA MET A 448 10.47 -7.28 -11.84
C MET A 448 10.18 -8.01 -13.16
N HIS A 449 10.44 -9.32 -13.21
CA HIS A 449 10.14 -10.16 -14.37
C HIS A 449 8.65 -10.17 -14.69
N ASP A 450 7.79 -10.35 -13.70
CA ASP A 450 6.34 -10.45 -13.88
C ASP A 450 5.74 -9.07 -14.19
N HIS A 451 6.34 -7.99 -13.71
CA HIS A 451 5.97 -6.64 -14.13
C HIS A 451 6.26 -6.41 -15.61
N ILE A 452 7.48 -6.75 -16.06
CA ILE A 452 7.91 -6.53 -17.44
C ILE A 452 7.13 -7.42 -18.43
N ASN A 453 6.91 -8.68 -18.08
CA ASN A 453 6.36 -9.67 -19.02
C ASN A 453 4.85 -9.89 -18.85
N ASP A 454 4.33 -9.83 -17.62
CA ASP A 454 2.95 -10.19 -17.30
C ASP A 454 2.09 -9.00 -16.85
N GLY A 455 2.67 -7.79 -16.79
CA GLY A 455 1.98 -6.57 -16.38
C GLY A 455 1.59 -6.55 -14.90
N LEU A 456 2.34 -7.26 -14.05
CA LEU A 456 2.12 -7.29 -12.61
C LEU A 456 2.07 -5.85 -12.04
N TRP A 457 0.93 -5.48 -11.46
CA TRP A 457 0.66 -4.16 -10.87
C TRP A 457 0.74 -2.96 -11.82
N SER A 458 0.62 -3.15 -13.14
CA SER A 458 0.58 -2.02 -14.10
C SER A 458 -0.60 -1.08 -13.88
N ASP A 459 -1.65 -1.53 -13.19
CA ASP A 459 -2.80 -0.74 -12.75
C ASP A 459 -2.52 0.11 -11.50
N LEU A 460 -1.46 -0.22 -10.74
CA LEU A 460 -1.05 0.44 -9.49
C LEU A 460 0.23 1.28 -9.64
N PHE A 461 1.16 0.85 -10.48
CA PHE A 461 2.45 1.52 -10.68
C PHE A 461 2.73 1.77 -12.15
N ASP A 462 3.10 3.01 -12.47
CA ASP A 462 3.60 3.40 -13.79
C ASP A 462 5.04 2.92 -14.00
N MET A 463 5.78 2.68 -12.91
CA MET A 463 7.15 2.18 -12.93
C MET A 463 7.48 1.39 -11.67
N ILE A 464 8.20 0.28 -11.82
CA ILE A 464 8.83 -0.46 -10.73
C ILE A 464 10.34 -0.37 -10.89
N LEU A 465 11.02 0.05 -9.81
CA LEU A 465 12.48 0.20 -9.79
C LEU A 465 13.09 -0.74 -8.75
N TRP A 466 13.84 -1.73 -9.22
CA TRP A 466 14.62 -2.62 -8.37
C TRP A 466 16.04 -2.08 -8.15
N ILE A 467 16.38 -1.82 -6.89
CA ILE A 467 17.67 -1.28 -6.44
C ILE A 467 18.34 -2.28 -5.48
N PRO A 468 19.40 -2.98 -5.93
CA PRO A 468 20.26 -3.74 -5.04
C PRO A 468 21.09 -2.81 -4.17
N LEU A 469 20.78 -2.72 -2.87
CA LEU A 469 21.39 -1.75 -1.95
C LEU A 469 22.91 -1.95 -1.79
N ARG A 470 23.39 -3.19 -1.88
CA ARG A 470 24.83 -3.52 -1.92
C ARG A 470 25.62 -2.69 -2.95
N ARG A 471 25.01 -2.35 -4.09
CA ARG A 471 25.66 -1.57 -5.15
C ARG A 471 25.79 -0.09 -4.82
N LEU A 472 24.96 0.43 -3.93
CA LEU A 472 25.03 1.82 -3.46
C LEU A 472 26.18 2.03 -2.47
N LYS A 473 26.50 1.02 -1.64
CA LYS A 473 27.54 1.09 -0.59
C LYS A 473 28.86 1.66 -1.11
N ARG A 474 29.31 1.20 -2.27
CA ARG A 474 30.65 1.51 -2.80
C ARG A 474 30.76 2.81 -3.58
N ARG A 475 29.72 3.24 -4.31
CA ARG A 475 29.76 4.46 -5.15
C ARG A 475 29.51 5.76 -4.38
N SER A 476 29.10 5.60 -3.12
CA SER A 476 28.89 6.66 -2.15
C SER A 476 30.09 7.54 -1.83
N GLN A 477 31.31 7.04 -2.05
CA GLN A 477 32.52 7.80 -1.83
C GLN A 477 32.76 8.86 -2.91
N GLN A 478 32.05 8.81 -4.04
CA GLN A 478 32.20 9.74 -5.16
C GLN A 478 30.96 10.62 -5.42
N ASN A 479 29.74 10.13 -5.14
CA ASN A 479 28.49 10.88 -5.36
C ASN A 479 27.46 10.66 -4.24
N SER A 480 27.08 11.73 -3.54
CA SER A 480 26.18 11.71 -2.36
C SER A 480 24.71 12.03 -2.63
N THR A 481 24.33 12.23 -3.90
CA THR A 481 22.97 12.62 -4.31
C THR A 481 22.20 11.45 -4.91
N LEU A 482 20.86 11.49 -4.88
CA LEU A 482 20.01 10.47 -5.52
C LEU A 482 20.28 10.41 -7.03
N LYS A 483 20.38 11.57 -7.69
CA LYS A 483 20.79 11.67 -9.10
C LYS A 483 22.11 10.95 -9.35
N GLY A 484 23.15 11.22 -8.55
CA GLY A 484 24.46 10.61 -8.73
C GLY A 484 24.38 9.09 -8.60
N ALA A 485 23.70 8.61 -7.55
CA ALA A 485 23.46 7.19 -7.35
C ALA A 485 22.70 6.53 -8.52
N PHE A 486 21.69 7.18 -9.08
CA PHE A 486 20.92 6.66 -10.22
C PHE A 486 21.70 6.68 -11.54
N TYR A 487 22.45 7.74 -11.80
CA TYR A 487 23.37 7.80 -12.94
C TYR A 487 24.33 6.61 -12.88
N ASP A 488 24.95 6.44 -11.73
CA ASP A 488 25.92 5.39 -11.50
C ASP A 488 25.32 3.98 -11.65
N LEU A 489 24.14 3.74 -11.08
CA LEU A 489 23.50 2.43 -11.12
C LEU A 489 22.96 2.05 -12.51
N PHE A 490 22.31 3.00 -13.19
CA PHE A 490 21.46 2.70 -14.34
C PHE A 490 21.94 3.32 -15.65
N PHE A 491 22.61 4.47 -15.61
CA PHE A 491 22.75 5.32 -16.79
C PHE A 491 24.20 5.69 -17.17
N ALA A 492 25.21 5.21 -16.44
CA ALA A 492 26.62 5.54 -16.68
C ALA A 492 27.14 5.20 -18.09
N HIS A 493 26.49 4.26 -18.77
CA HIS A 493 26.82 3.81 -20.12
C HIS A 493 26.13 4.61 -21.23
N LEU A 494 25.27 5.57 -20.87
CA LEU A 494 24.46 6.36 -21.80
C LEU A 494 24.99 7.80 -21.90
N THR A 495 24.97 8.35 -23.11
CA THR A 495 25.44 9.72 -23.38
C THR A 495 24.55 10.79 -22.74
N ASP A 496 23.26 10.52 -22.60
CA ASP A 496 22.23 11.33 -21.93
C ASP A 496 21.97 10.88 -20.49
N GLY A 497 22.83 10.01 -19.93
CA GLY A 497 22.55 9.34 -18.66
C GLY A 497 22.38 10.29 -17.46
N GLN A 498 23.05 11.44 -17.47
CA GLN A 498 22.90 12.46 -16.42
C GLN A 498 21.49 13.08 -16.40
N ASP A 499 20.88 13.25 -17.57
CA ASP A 499 19.53 13.81 -17.69
C ASP A 499 18.49 12.76 -17.28
N LEU A 500 18.68 11.51 -17.71
CA LEU A 500 17.86 10.37 -17.29
C LEU A 500 17.93 10.14 -15.77
N ALA A 501 19.10 10.31 -15.16
CA ALA A 501 19.26 10.20 -13.72
C ALA A 501 18.51 11.29 -12.95
N LEU A 502 18.53 12.52 -13.47
CA LEU A 502 17.77 13.64 -12.90
C LEU A 502 16.27 13.42 -13.08
N GLU A 503 15.83 12.93 -14.24
CA GLU A 503 14.45 12.57 -14.49
C GLU A 503 13.94 11.49 -13.53
N LEU A 504 14.76 10.46 -13.27
CA LEU A 504 14.43 9.42 -12.30
C LEU A 504 14.34 9.98 -10.88
N GLU A 505 15.29 10.84 -10.46
CA GLU A 505 15.23 11.53 -9.16
C GLU A 505 13.96 12.37 -9.02
N ASN A 506 13.62 13.15 -10.05
CA ASN A 506 12.39 13.94 -10.07
C ASN A 506 11.16 13.04 -9.95
N GLY A 507 11.10 11.94 -10.71
CA GLY A 507 9.97 11.01 -10.66
C GLY A 507 9.72 10.44 -9.25
N ILE A 508 10.77 10.00 -8.56
CA ILE A 508 10.63 9.39 -7.22
C ILE A 508 10.45 10.41 -6.08
N THR A 509 10.78 11.68 -6.31
CA THR A 509 10.63 12.75 -5.30
C THR A 509 9.35 13.57 -5.50
N ASP A 510 8.88 13.70 -6.74
CA ASP A 510 7.70 14.45 -7.12
C ASP A 510 6.44 13.87 -6.45
N PRO A 511 5.74 14.66 -5.62
CA PRO A 511 4.48 14.25 -5.00
C PRO A 511 3.42 13.73 -5.98
N ALA A 512 3.41 14.19 -7.23
CA ALA A 512 2.47 13.77 -8.26
C ALA A 512 2.77 12.36 -8.79
N CYS A 513 4.05 11.99 -8.92
CA CYS A 513 4.49 10.75 -9.56
C CYS A 513 4.90 9.66 -8.56
N LYS A 514 5.48 10.02 -7.42
CA LYS A 514 6.09 9.07 -6.46
C LYS A 514 5.14 7.98 -5.93
N ASN A 515 3.83 8.27 -5.87
CA ASN A 515 2.83 7.28 -5.42
C ASN A 515 2.54 6.19 -6.46
N ARG A 516 2.93 6.42 -7.72
CA ARG A 516 2.81 5.51 -8.85
C ARG A 516 4.14 4.84 -9.21
N ILE A 517 5.19 5.08 -8.44
CA ILE A 517 6.48 4.40 -8.59
C ILE A 517 6.66 3.44 -7.40
N LEU A 518 7.04 2.20 -7.65
CA LEU A 518 7.41 1.27 -6.59
C LEU A 518 8.93 1.14 -6.51
N LEU A 519 9.49 1.36 -5.33
CA LEU A 519 10.89 1.04 -5.06
C LEU A 519 11.01 -0.36 -4.44
N ILE A 520 11.86 -1.22 -5.01
CA ILE A 520 12.23 -2.51 -4.43
C ILE A 520 13.69 -2.41 -3.99
N LEU A 521 13.92 -2.28 -2.69
CA LEU A 521 15.24 -2.14 -2.09
C LEU A 521 15.71 -3.51 -1.60
N ASP A 522 16.70 -4.09 -2.28
CA ASP A 522 17.17 -5.45 -2.02
C ASP A 522 18.47 -5.46 -1.20
N GLY A 523 18.45 -6.09 -0.01
CA GLY A 523 19.63 -6.32 0.83
C GLY A 523 19.95 -5.19 1.81
N LEU A 524 18.99 -4.75 2.62
CA LEU A 524 19.21 -3.66 3.58
C LEU A 524 20.24 -4.00 4.67
N ASP A 525 20.38 -5.28 5.03
CA ASP A 525 21.37 -5.75 6.00
C ASP A 525 22.83 -5.49 5.57
N GLU A 526 23.07 -5.36 4.27
CA GLU A 526 24.42 -5.26 3.71
C GLU A 526 24.98 -3.83 3.73
N VAL A 527 24.09 -2.86 3.90
CA VAL A 527 24.39 -1.43 4.06
C VAL A 527 24.18 -0.93 5.49
N SER A 528 23.78 -1.83 6.41
CA SER A 528 23.43 -1.49 7.81
C SER A 528 24.58 -0.91 8.64
N GLN A 529 25.84 -1.21 8.30
CA GLN A 529 27.03 -0.66 8.96
C GLN A 529 27.28 0.82 8.62
N GLU A 530 26.74 1.32 7.50
CA GLU A 530 26.87 2.73 7.07
C GLU A 530 25.79 3.63 7.68
N TRP A 531 25.05 3.12 8.68
CA TRP A 531 23.95 3.81 9.35
C TRP A 531 24.43 4.89 10.35
N GLU A 532 25.73 5.15 10.46
CA GLU A 532 26.24 6.23 11.29
C GLU A 532 25.60 7.57 10.89
N SER A 533 24.92 8.19 11.86
CA SER A 533 24.22 9.46 11.66
C SER A 533 25.20 10.53 11.20
N GLY A 534 24.95 11.13 10.03
CA GLY A 534 25.78 12.20 9.47
C GLY A 534 26.56 11.83 8.20
N THR A 535 26.53 10.57 7.76
CA THR A 535 27.12 10.19 6.46
C THR A 535 26.19 10.54 5.29
N ALA A 536 26.76 10.79 4.11
CA ALA A 536 26.00 10.98 2.87
C ALA A 536 25.12 9.77 2.52
N MET A 537 25.60 8.57 2.82
CA MET A 537 24.84 7.33 2.61
C MET A 537 23.64 7.19 3.50
N HIS A 538 23.75 7.61 4.76
CA HIS A 538 22.62 7.64 5.67
C HIS A 538 21.48 8.48 5.07
N ASN A 539 21.79 9.68 4.56
CA ASN A 539 20.79 10.56 3.94
C ASN A 539 20.16 9.96 2.67
N LEU A 540 20.96 9.28 1.84
CA LEU A 540 20.48 8.59 0.65
C LEU A 540 19.52 7.45 1.01
N LEU A 541 19.92 6.61 1.96
CA LEU A 541 19.12 5.46 2.42
C LEU A 541 17.82 5.91 3.09
N VAL A 542 17.85 6.95 3.93
CA VAL A 542 16.64 7.53 4.53
C VAL A 542 15.67 8.00 3.44
N ARG A 543 16.14 8.72 2.41
CA ARG A 543 15.28 9.15 1.30
C ARG A 543 14.64 8.00 0.53
N LEU A 544 15.38 6.91 0.29
CA LEU A 544 14.86 5.72 -0.39
C LEU A 544 13.87 4.95 0.51
N LEU A 545 14.17 4.83 1.81
CA LEU A 545 13.33 4.13 2.79
C LEU A 545 12.06 4.91 3.14
N ASP A 546 12.08 6.24 3.10
CA ASP A 546 10.90 7.09 3.35
C ASP A 546 9.94 7.16 2.16
N HIS A 547 10.28 6.51 1.05
CA HIS A 547 9.43 6.48 -0.14
C HIS A 547 8.04 5.86 0.19
N PRO A 548 6.92 6.47 -0.25
CA PRO A 548 5.57 6.05 0.17
C PRO A 548 5.16 4.66 -0.33
N ARG A 549 5.84 4.16 -1.36
CA ARG A 549 5.64 2.84 -1.98
C ARG A 549 6.97 2.11 -2.05
N VAL A 550 7.21 1.20 -1.11
CA VAL A 550 8.51 0.53 -1.01
C VAL A 550 8.36 -0.92 -0.54
N ILE A 551 9.08 -1.83 -1.18
CA ILE A 551 9.39 -3.17 -0.69
C ILE A 551 10.86 -3.16 -0.27
N VAL A 552 11.13 -3.62 0.94
CA VAL A 552 12.50 -3.76 1.45
C VAL A 552 12.76 -5.21 1.79
N THR A 553 13.89 -5.77 1.35
CA THR A 553 14.35 -7.10 1.79
C THR A 553 15.50 -6.96 2.79
N SER A 554 15.49 -7.77 3.84
CA SER A 554 16.59 -7.81 4.81
C SER A 554 16.68 -9.15 5.53
N ARG A 555 17.82 -9.39 6.18
CA ARG A 555 17.95 -10.44 7.20
C ARG A 555 17.37 -9.96 8.52
N PRO A 556 16.88 -10.87 9.38
CA PRO A 556 16.31 -10.51 10.69
C PRO A 556 17.33 -9.91 11.68
N TYR A 557 18.64 -9.93 11.38
CA TYR A 557 19.70 -9.37 12.23
C TYR A 557 20.29 -8.14 11.54
N GLY A 558 20.11 -6.94 12.10
CA GLY A 558 20.80 -5.73 11.61
C GLY A 558 19.97 -4.46 11.50
N LEU A 559 18.66 -4.50 11.79
CA LEU A 559 17.82 -3.30 11.74
C LEU A 559 17.67 -2.71 13.15
N GLY A 560 18.28 -1.54 13.37
CA GLY A 560 18.07 -0.76 14.59
C GLY A 560 16.58 -0.47 14.80
N ASN A 561 16.11 -0.58 16.04
CA ASN A 561 14.68 -0.63 16.39
C ASN A 561 13.83 0.59 15.95
N SER A 562 14.41 1.71 15.54
CA SER A 562 13.67 2.98 15.32
C SER A 562 13.05 3.17 13.93
N THR A 563 13.62 2.61 12.86
CA THR A 563 13.07 2.75 11.48
C THR A 563 12.07 1.68 11.10
N LEU A 564 12.09 0.56 11.83
CA LEU A 564 11.19 -0.57 11.65
C LEU A 564 9.74 -0.25 11.98
N GLU A 565 9.43 0.79 12.77
CA GLU A 565 8.05 1.11 13.18
C GLU A 565 7.17 1.71 12.06
N SER A 566 7.76 2.02 10.90
CA SER A 566 7.11 2.73 9.78
C SER A 566 6.55 1.84 8.66
N PHE A 567 6.69 0.52 8.76
CA PHE A 567 6.20 -0.43 7.73
C PHE A 567 4.78 -0.92 8.06
N ASP A 568 3.94 -1.03 7.02
CA ASP A 568 2.54 -1.43 7.15
C ASP A 568 2.39 -2.95 7.26
N MET A 569 3.33 -3.70 6.68
CA MET A 569 3.30 -5.15 6.61
C MET A 569 4.69 -5.77 6.73
N TYR A 570 4.77 -6.87 7.48
CA TYR A 570 5.97 -7.68 7.65
C TYR A 570 5.70 -9.07 7.13
N LEU A 571 6.58 -9.53 6.24
CA LEU A 571 6.52 -10.84 5.64
C LEU A 571 7.81 -11.57 5.95
N GLU A 572 7.71 -12.88 6.12
CA GLU A 572 8.86 -13.76 6.14
C GLU A 572 8.78 -14.67 4.91
N THR A 573 9.90 -14.75 4.19
CA THR A 573 10.06 -15.72 3.12
C THR A 573 10.20 -17.10 3.76
N ALA A 574 9.23 -17.96 3.47
CA ALA A 574 9.30 -19.36 3.85
C ALA A 574 10.10 -20.13 2.80
N GLY A 575 10.81 -21.17 3.24
CA GLY A 575 11.42 -22.15 2.31
C GLY A 575 10.37 -22.88 1.47
N PHE A 576 10.82 -23.76 0.58
CA PHE A 576 9.93 -24.60 -0.21
C PHE A 576 9.03 -25.47 0.67
N SER A 577 7.77 -25.62 0.23
CA SER A 577 6.88 -26.65 0.76
C SER A 577 7.36 -28.02 0.29
N GLU A 578 6.88 -29.09 0.92
CA GLU A 578 7.28 -30.46 0.53
C GLU A 578 6.91 -30.78 -0.92
N GLU A 579 5.74 -30.32 -1.37
CA GLU A 579 5.30 -30.45 -2.78
C GLU A 579 6.24 -29.71 -3.74
N GLN A 580 6.72 -28.52 -3.37
CA GLN A 580 7.64 -27.75 -4.19
C GLN A 580 9.05 -28.35 -4.21
N VAL A 581 9.51 -28.91 -3.09
CA VAL A 581 10.74 -29.70 -3.05
C VAL A 581 10.61 -30.87 -4.03
N GLU A 582 9.49 -31.60 -3.99
CA GLU A 582 9.25 -32.72 -4.91
C GLU A 582 9.24 -32.28 -6.38
N ALA A 583 8.53 -31.19 -6.70
CA ALA A 583 8.50 -30.64 -8.06
C ALA A 583 9.89 -30.22 -8.54
N TYR A 584 10.68 -29.60 -7.67
CA TYR A 584 12.05 -29.18 -7.97
C TYR A 584 12.97 -30.38 -8.20
N VAL A 585 12.89 -31.42 -7.35
CA VAL A 585 13.68 -32.65 -7.49
C VAL A 585 13.37 -33.35 -8.81
N LYS A 586 12.09 -33.47 -9.18
CA LYS A 586 11.68 -34.06 -10.48
C LYS A 586 12.26 -33.29 -11.67
N MET A 587 12.25 -31.97 -11.61
CA MET A 587 12.86 -31.11 -12.62
C MET A 587 14.39 -31.31 -12.65
N ALA A 588 15.04 -31.32 -11.49
CA ALA A 588 16.49 -31.46 -11.38
C ALA A 588 16.99 -32.82 -11.86
N ALA A 589 16.23 -33.89 -11.62
CA ALA A 589 16.50 -35.24 -12.09
C ALA A 589 16.29 -35.43 -13.60
N LYS A 590 15.92 -34.38 -14.35
CA LYS A 590 15.67 -34.40 -15.80
C LYS A 590 14.69 -35.51 -16.23
N GLY A 591 13.74 -35.85 -15.35
CA GLY A 591 12.74 -36.89 -15.60
C GLY A 591 13.16 -38.33 -15.30
N ASP A 592 14.34 -38.58 -14.69
CA ASP A 592 14.70 -39.91 -14.17
C ASP A 592 13.97 -40.17 -12.84
N PRO A 593 12.97 -41.08 -12.82
CA PRO A 593 12.17 -41.33 -11.62
C PRO A 593 13.00 -41.97 -10.50
N LYS A 594 14.03 -42.76 -10.83
CA LYS A 594 14.86 -43.42 -9.84
C LYS A 594 15.70 -42.42 -9.06
N ILE A 595 16.34 -41.50 -9.77
CA ILE A 595 17.12 -40.41 -9.14
C ILE A 595 16.21 -39.52 -8.27
N SER A 596 15.01 -39.20 -8.78
CA SER A 596 14.05 -38.40 -8.03
C SER A 596 13.56 -39.10 -6.75
N ASP A 597 13.34 -40.42 -6.81
CA ASP A 597 12.90 -41.22 -5.68
C ASP A 597 14.02 -41.37 -4.63
N ASP A 598 15.26 -41.56 -5.07
CA ASP A 598 16.44 -41.69 -4.21
C ASP A 598 16.72 -40.38 -3.44
N ILE A 599 16.66 -39.22 -4.11
CA ILE A 599 16.80 -37.89 -3.47
C ILE A 599 15.69 -37.68 -2.44
N ARG A 600 14.45 -38.09 -2.77
CA ARG A 600 13.31 -37.94 -1.88
C ARG A 600 13.44 -38.81 -0.63
N ALA A 601 13.85 -40.07 -0.80
CA ALA A 601 14.09 -40.97 0.33
C ALA A 601 15.14 -40.37 1.28
N PHE A 602 16.26 -39.89 0.75
CA PHE A 602 17.30 -39.24 1.55
C PHE A 602 16.85 -37.97 2.27
N ALA A 603 16.02 -37.15 1.62
CA ALA A 603 15.46 -35.94 2.25
C ALA A 603 14.47 -36.28 3.38
N THR A 604 13.80 -37.44 3.32
CA THR A 604 12.79 -37.87 4.29
C THR A 604 13.42 -38.65 5.46
N ASP A 605 14.50 -39.39 5.20
CA ASP A 605 15.15 -40.27 6.19
C ASP A 605 15.94 -39.51 7.27
N ASN A 606 16.18 -38.20 7.09
CA ASN A 606 16.93 -37.38 8.04
C ASN A 606 16.27 -36.01 8.25
N GLU A 607 15.78 -35.79 9.46
CA GLU A 607 15.08 -34.55 9.86
C GLU A 607 15.93 -33.29 9.61
N MET A 608 17.26 -33.32 9.82
CA MET A 608 18.11 -32.15 9.53
C MET A 608 18.19 -31.85 8.04
N ILE A 609 18.25 -32.89 7.21
CA ILE A 609 18.30 -32.73 5.74
C ILE A 609 16.95 -32.23 5.23
N GLN A 610 15.83 -32.71 5.79
CA GLN A 610 14.48 -32.24 5.47
C GLN A 610 14.36 -30.72 5.62
N HIS A 611 14.90 -30.15 6.69
CA HIS A 611 14.92 -28.70 6.89
C HIS A 611 15.87 -27.97 5.93
N LEU A 612 17.02 -28.57 5.63
CA LEU A 612 18.01 -27.99 4.73
C LEU A 612 17.48 -27.87 3.30
N VAL A 613 16.83 -28.92 2.77
CA VAL A 613 16.31 -28.95 1.40
C VAL A 613 15.09 -28.06 1.18
N ARG A 614 14.50 -27.51 2.25
CA ARG A 614 13.53 -26.42 2.11
C ARG A 614 14.19 -25.12 1.66
N MET A 615 15.51 -24.98 1.75
CA MET A 615 16.24 -23.84 1.24
C MET A 615 16.59 -24.07 -0.24
N PRO A 616 16.12 -23.23 -1.18
CA PRO A 616 16.26 -23.49 -2.62
C PRO A 616 17.70 -23.70 -3.08
N VAL A 617 18.65 -22.88 -2.60
CA VAL A 617 20.07 -23.00 -2.96
C VAL A 617 20.69 -24.31 -2.46
N GLN A 618 20.26 -24.80 -1.29
CA GLN A 618 20.74 -26.03 -0.71
C GLN A 618 20.14 -27.25 -1.40
N LEU A 619 18.84 -27.20 -1.73
CA LEU A 619 18.19 -28.22 -2.53
C LEU A 619 18.86 -28.39 -3.89
N ASP A 620 19.17 -27.28 -4.57
CA ASP A 620 19.87 -27.33 -5.84
C ASP A 620 21.29 -27.92 -5.71
N ALA A 621 21.99 -27.59 -4.62
CA ALA A 621 23.31 -28.15 -4.33
C ALA A 621 23.26 -29.68 -4.11
N VAL A 622 22.26 -30.15 -3.36
CA VAL A 622 22.01 -31.59 -3.13
C VAL A 622 21.65 -32.29 -4.44
N CYS A 623 20.72 -31.73 -5.21
CA CYS A 623 20.30 -32.30 -6.50
C CYS A 623 21.46 -32.36 -7.50
N TYR A 624 22.31 -31.32 -7.55
CA TYR A 624 23.47 -31.28 -8.43
C TYR A 624 24.53 -32.32 -8.04
N SER A 625 24.75 -32.49 -6.73
CA SER A 625 25.77 -33.39 -6.19
C SER A 625 25.37 -34.88 -6.25
N TRP A 626 24.14 -35.17 -6.69
CA TRP A 626 23.56 -36.51 -6.66
C TRP A 626 24.19 -37.45 -7.69
N ASP A 627 24.88 -38.50 -7.21
CA ASP A 627 25.42 -39.58 -8.04
C ASP A 627 25.45 -40.93 -7.29
N ARG A 628 25.91 -41.99 -7.97
CA ARG A 628 26.00 -43.34 -7.36
C ARG A 628 26.96 -43.42 -6.16
N HIS A 629 27.93 -42.50 -6.03
CA HIS A 629 28.89 -42.46 -4.92
C HIS A 629 28.32 -41.73 -3.70
N PHE A 630 27.43 -40.76 -3.92
CA PHE A 630 26.61 -40.10 -2.89
C PHE A 630 25.75 -41.10 -2.10
N MET A 631 25.41 -42.24 -2.72
CA MET A 631 24.60 -43.34 -2.17
C MET A 631 25.38 -44.54 -1.60
N SER A 632 26.71 -44.48 -1.53
CA SER A 632 27.46 -45.57 -0.90
C SER A 632 27.11 -45.72 0.59
N GLY A 633 27.39 -46.88 1.21
CA GLY A 633 26.96 -47.23 2.58
C GLY A 633 27.35 -46.23 3.70
N ASP A 634 28.21 -45.26 3.38
CA ASP A 634 28.59 -44.10 4.18
C ASP A 634 27.88 -42.80 3.76
N SER A 635 26.61 -42.87 3.32
CA SER A 635 25.80 -41.71 2.96
C SER A 635 25.94 -40.58 4.01
N PRO A 636 26.13 -39.31 3.62
CA PRO A 636 26.43 -38.24 4.56
C PRO A 636 25.31 -38.03 5.59
N LYS A 637 25.50 -38.56 6.81
CA LYS A 637 24.53 -38.45 7.92
C LYS A 637 24.63 -37.16 8.73
N THR A 638 25.69 -36.38 8.49
CA THR A 638 25.96 -35.11 9.19
C THR A 638 26.08 -33.96 8.20
N MET A 639 25.75 -32.75 8.66
CA MET A 639 25.89 -31.52 7.87
C MET A 639 27.32 -31.34 7.33
N THR A 640 28.34 -31.67 8.12
CA THR A 640 29.73 -31.58 7.70
C THR A 640 30.05 -32.52 6.54
N LEU A 641 29.58 -33.76 6.59
CA LEU A 641 29.80 -34.72 5.51
C LEU A 641 29.02 -34.32 4.25
N LEU A 642 27.81 -33.77 4.41
CA LEU A 642 27.02 -33.27 3.31
C LEU A 642 27.70 -32.11 2.58
N TYR A 643 28.17 -31.10 3.32
CA TYR A 643 28.91 -29.98 2.72
C TYR A 643 30.25 -30.44 2.12
N LYS A 644 30.96 -31.39 2.73
CA LYS A 644 32.17 -31.98 2.11
C LYS A 644 31.87 -32.65 0.77
N ALA A 645 30.77 -33.40 0.68
CA ALA A 645 30.34 -34.02 -0.56
C ALA A 645 29.96 -32.99 -1.63
N ILE A 646 29.20 -31.96 -1.25
CA ILE A 646 28.86 -30.84 -2.16
C ILE A 646 30.13 -30.12 -2.63
N THR A 647 31.04 -29.76 -1.73
CA THR A 647 32.29 -29.07 -2.07
C THR A 647 33.14 -29.89 -3.04
N LEU A 648 33.27 -31.21 -2.82
CA LEU A 648 33.99 -32.09 -3.75
C LEU A 648 33.35 -32.05 -5.15
N LYS A 649 32.02 -32.15 -5.23
CA LYS A 649 31.30 -32.15 -6.51
C LYS A 649 31.41 -30.83 -7.26
N LEU A 650 31.39 -29.71 -6.54
CA LEU A 650 31.59 -28.39 -7.12
C LEU A 650 33.02 -28.24 -7.67
N TRP A 651 34.04 -28.69 -6.94
CA TRP A 651 35.40 -28.67 -7.46
C TRP A 651 35.61 -29.60 -8.66
N GLN A 652 35.01 -30.80 -8.66
CA GLN A 652 35.03 -31.70 -9.82
C GLN A 652 34.44 -31.03 -11.08
N LYS A 653 33.46 -30.13 -10.92
CA LYS A 653 32.89 -29.33 -12.01
C LYS A 653 33.79 -28.18 -12.46
N ASP A 654 34.47 -27.53 -11.52
CA ASP A 654 35.20 -26.29 -11.80
C ASP A 654 36.63 -26.53 -12.29
N VAL A 655 37.28 -27.62 -11.86
CA VAL A 655 38.65 -27.98 -12.25
C VAL A 655 38.87 -28.00 -13.77
N PRO A 656 37.98 -28.62 -14.60
CA PRO A 656 38.12 -28.57 -16.05
C PRO A 656 38.11 -27.15 -16.63
N ARG A 657 37.34 -26.23 -16.02
CA ARG A 657 37.24 -24.82 -16.45
C ARG A 657 38.47 -24.02 -16.03
N LEU A 658 39.03 -24.33 -14.86
CA LEU A 658 40.19 -23.65 -14.29
C LEU A 658 41.48 -23.99 -15.03
N LYS A 659 41.69 -25.26 -15.39
CA LYS A 659 42.95 -25.73 -15.97
C LYS A 659 42.99 -25.75 -17.50
N GLU A 660 41.91 -25.39 -18.20
CA GLU A 660 41.81 -25.39 -19.67
C GLU A 660 42.48 -26.63 -20.28
N LEU A 661 42.10 -27.80 -19.77
CA LEU A 661 42.84 -29.05 -19.94
C LEU A 661 43.01 -29.41 -21.42
N ASP A 662 44.26 -29.49 -21.86
CA ASP A 662 44.63 -29.95 -23.19
C ASP A 662 44.30 -31.46 -23.30
N ALA A 663 43.38 -31.81 -24.22
CA ALA A 663 42.82 -33.16 -24.39
C ALA A 663 43.89 -34.23 -24.70
N SER A 664 45.13 -33.82 -24.98
CA SER A 664 46.25 -34.67 -25.35
C SER A 664 47.19 -35.05 -24.18
N LYS A 665 47.16 -34.35 -23.03
CA LYS A 665 48.13 -34.55 -21.92
C LYS A 665 47.55 -34.52 -20.49
N GLY A 666 46.30 -34.08 -20.30
CA GLY A 666 45.66 -34.00 -18.98
C GLY A 666 44.65 -35.12 -18.68
N PRO A 667 44.20 -35.27 -17.42
CA PRO A 667 43.08 -36.14 -17.08
C PRO A 667 41.81 -35.66 -17.81
N THR A 668 41.04 -36.59 -18.38
CA THR A 668 39.79 -36.28 -19.07
C THR A 668 38.71 -35.77 -18.10
N GLU A 669 37.72 -35.01 -18.59
CA GLU A 669 36.61 -34.51 -17.77
C GLU A 669 35.89 -35.64 -17.01
N ASP A 670 35.72 -36.80 -17.65
CA ASP A 670 35.12 -37.99 -17.04
C ASP A 670 36.00 -38.62 -15.96
N SER A 671 37.33 -38.55 -16.10
CA SER A 671 38.26 -39.00 -15.04
C SER A 671 38.15 -38.11 -13.80
N ILE A 672 38.07 -36.79 -13.97
CA ILE A 672 38.01 -35.82 -12.87
C ILE A 672 36.75 -36.00 -12.01
N ARG A 673 35.61 -36.36 -12.62
CA ARG A 673 34.35 -36.65 -11.89
C ARG A 673 34.47 -37.80 -10.88
N SER A 674 35.53 -38.60 -10.95
CA SER A 674 35.82 -39.70 -10.01
C SER A 674 36.93 -39.39 -8.99
N PHE A 675 37.53 -38.20 -9.03
CA PHE A 675 38.66 -37.85 -8.17
C PHE A 675 38.24 -37.62 -6.72
N SER A 676 39.08 -38.07 -5.79
CA SER A 676 38.98 -37.75 -4.36
C SER A 676 39.41 -36.31 -4.07
N MET A 677 39.04 -35.78 -2.90
CA MET A 677 39.43 -34.43 -2.49
C MET A 677 40.95 -34.22 -2.51
N LEU A 678 41.73 -35.22 -2.10
CA LEU A 678 43.20 -35.16 -2.11
C LEU A 678 43.78 -35.06 -3.54
N GLN A 679 43.14 -35.68 -4.51
CA GLN A 679 43.53 -35.56 -5.92
C GLN A 679 43.11 -34.20 -6.52
N ILE A 680 41.97 -33.66 -6.07
CA ILE A 680 41.53 -32.32 -6.45
C ILE A 680 42.49 -31.26 -5.87
N GLU A 681 42.82 -31.33 -4.57
CA GLU A 681 43.79 -30.46 -3.90
C GLU A 681 45.13 -30.46 -4.65
N GLY A 682 45.64 -31.63 -5.02
CA GLY A 682 46.88 -31.73 -5.81
C GLY A 682 46.85 -31.05 -7.19
N LEU A 683 45.66 -30.78 -7.75
CA LEU A 683 45.51 -30.07 -9.03
C LEU A 683 45.30 -28.57 -8.89
N ILE A 684 44.61 -28.12 -7.84
CA ILE A 684 44.13 -26.73 -7.70
C ILE A 684 44.47 -26.11 -6.33
N GLU A 685 45.52 -26.59 -5.65
CA GLU A 685 45.96 -26.08 -4.34
C GLU A 685 46.05 -24.54 -4.27
N PRO A 686 46.64 -23.82 -5.25
CA PRO A 686 46.69 -22.36 -5.20
C PRO A 686 45.31 -21.70 -5.28
N GLU A 687 44.46 -22.20 -6.19
CA GLU A 687 43.10 -21.71 -6.38
C GLU A 687 42.21 -21.96 -5.16
N LEU A 688 42.34 -23.13 -4.53
CA LEU A 688 41.61 -23.51 -3.33
C LEU A 688 42.01 -22.62 -2.15
N ARG A 689 43.31 -22.43 -1.92
CA ARG A 689 43.80 -21.51 -0.86
C ARG A 689 43.32 -20.08 -1.05
N LEU A 690 43.31 -19.58 -2.28
CA LEU A 690 42.81 -18.23 -2.56
C LEU A 690 41.35 -18.08 -2.12
N VAL A 691 40.50 -19.05 -2.45
CA VAL A 691 39.09 -19.05 -2.05
C VAL A 691 38.93 -19.15 -0.53
N GLU A 692 39.73 -19.98 0.15
CA GLU A 692 39.71 -20.11 1.61
C GLU A 692 40.13 -18.83 2.33
N ILE A 693 41.21 -18.20 1.88
CA ILE A 693 41.71 -16.94 2.44
C ILE A 693 40.68 -15.82 2.20
N LEU A 694 40.07 -15.78 1.02
CA LEU A 694 39.01 -14.83 0.70
C LEU A 694 37.79 -15.02 1.63
N ALA A 695 37.34 -16.27 1.82
CA ALA A 695 36.24 -16.60 2.72
C ALA A 695 36.55 -16.20 4.18
N PHE A 696 37.75 -16.54 4.67
CA PHE A 696 38.17 -16.20 6.04
C PHE A 696 38.29 -14.68 6.24
N THR A 697 38.90 -13.98 5.29
CA THR A 697 39.03 -12.51 5.31
C THR A 697 37.65 -11.85 5.31
N GLY A 698 36.71 -12.38 4.53
CA GLY A 698 35.31 -11.96 4.52
C GLY A 698 34.67 -12.08 5.89
N MET A 699 34.74 -13.28 6.50
CA MET A 699 34.17 -13.54 7.81
C MET A 699 34.78 -12.68 8.92
N TYR A 700 36.11 -12.54 8.94
CA TYR A 700 36.82 -11.80 9.98
C TYR A 700 36.50 -10.30 9.94
N ASN A 701 36.41 -9.71 8.75
CA ASN A 701 36.17 -8.28 8.57
C ASN A 701 34.68 -7.92 8.37
N GLY A 702 33.78 -8.90 8.39
CA GLY A 702 32.37 -8.69 8.06
C GLY A 702 32.15 -8.23 6.62
N LEU A 703 33.05 -8.59 5.70
CA LEU A 703 32.95 -8.28 4.27
C LEU A 703 32.17 -9.39 3.55
N VAL A 704 31.07 -9.00 2.93
CA VAL A 704 30.19 -9.91 2.16
C VAL A 704 30.53 -9.90 0.66
N GLU A 705 31.14 -8.82 0.15
CA GLU A 705 31.53 -8.65 -1.25
C GLU A 705 32.98 -8.20 -1.43
N PHE A 706 33.67 -8.78 -2.40
CA PHE A 706 35.07 -8.50 -2.71
C PHE A 706 35.20 -7.72 -4.04
N SER A 707 35.61 -6.45 -3.98
CA SER A 707 35.91 -5.63 -5.18
C SER A 707 37.28 -5.91 -5.76
N ALA A 708 37.55 -5.40 -6.96
CA ALA A 708 38.90 -5.42 -7.53
C ALA A 708 39.95 -4.84 -6.56
N ASN A 709 39.64 -3.77 -5.82
CA ASN A 709 40.57 -3.19 -4.85
C ASN A 709 40.78 -4.08 -3.62
N ASP A 710 39.73 -4.74 -3.12
CA ASP A 710 39.88 -5.66 -1.98
C ASP A 710 40.65 -6.92 -2.38
N ARG A 711 40.37 -7.43 -3.59
CA ARG A 711 41.13 -8.53 -4.19
C ARG A 711 42.58 -8.13 -4.42
N GLN A 712 42.83 -6.93 -4.96
CA GLN A 712 44.18 -6.41 -5.17
C GLN A 712 44.94 -6.28 -3.86
N ARG A 713 44.34 -5.70 -2.80
CA ARG A 713 44.95 -5.63 -1.47
C ARG A 713 45.26 -7.01 -0.89
N LEU A 714 44.36 -7.98 -1.13
CA LEU A 714 44.59 -9.37 -0.75
C LEU A 714 45.79 -9.94 -1.51
N TYR A 715 45.85 -9.75 -2.83
CA TYR A 715 46.98 -10.17 -3.67
C TYR A 715 48.30 -9.51 -3.24
N ASP A 716 48.30 -8.21 -2.97
CA ASP A 716 49.47 -7.46 -2.51
C ASP A 716 49.97 -7.99 -1.15
N ALA A 717 49.04 -8.35 -0.25
CA ALA A 717 49.38 -8.94 1.04
C ALA A 717 49.91 -10.39 0.92
N LEU A 718 49.49 -11.13 -0.11
CA LEU A 718 49.86 -12.53 -0.34
C LEU A 718 51.08 -12.72 -1.24
N THR A 719 51.49 -11.68 -1.98
CA THR A 719 52.68 -11.66 -2.86
C THR A 719 53.89 -10.97 -2.23
N HIS A 720 53.74 -10.31 -1.09
CA HIS A 720 54.85 -9.67 -0.38
C HIS A 720 55.87 -10.71 0.14
N GLU A 721 57.18 -10.48 -0.09
CA GLU A 721 58.30 -11.41 0.21
C GLU A 721 58.42 -11.86 1.69
N GLN A 722 57.63 -11.30 2.62
CA GLN A 722 57.62 -11.66 4.04
C GLN A 722 56.48 -12.63 4.44
N ALA A 723 55.63 -13.05 3.50
CA ALA A 723 54.59 -14.05 3.79
C ALA A 723 55.20 -15.45 3.97
N GLU A 724 54.80 -16.18 5.02
CA GLU A 724 55.32 -17.53 5.32
C GLU A 724 55.02 -18.56 4.20
N THR A 725 54.00 -18.33 3.38
CA THR A 725 53.68 -19.10 2.16
C THR A 725 53.11 -18.18 1.08
N PRO A 726 53.93 -17.65 0.14
CA PRO A 726 53.45 -16.79 -0.94
C PRO A 726 52.63 -17.59 -1.97
N LEU A 727 51.52 -17.01 -2.44
CA LEU A 727 50.70 -17.61 -3.51
C LEU A 727 51.27 -17.26 -4.89
N PRO A 728 51.24 -18.18 -5.87
CA PRO A 728 51.60 -17.86 -7.25
C PRO A 728 50.63 -16.83 -7.84
N GLU A 729 51.03 -16.13 -8.90
CA GLU A 729 50.12 -15.22 -9.62
C GLU A 729 48.95 -16.01 -10.22
N ILE A 730 47.75 -15.81 -9.67
CA ILE A 730 46.51 -16.43 -10.14
C ILE A 730 45.72 -15.39 -10.94
N PRO A 731 45.31 -15.69 -12.20
CA PRO A 731 44.50 -14.77 -12.98
C PRO A 731 43.13 -14.52 -12.34
N GLU A 732 42.64 -13.27 -12.36
CA GLU A 732 41.30 -12.92 -11.84
C GLU A 732 40.15 -13.69 -12.51
N SER A 733 40.38 -14.27 -13.69
CA SER A 733 39.40 -15.13 -14.36
C SER A 733 38.92 -16.32 -13.51
N ILE A 734 39.69 -16.73 -12.49
CA ILE A 734 39.30 -17.75 -11.52
C ILE A 734 37.93 -17.46 -10.89
N PHE A 735 37.67 -16.20 -10.53
CA PHE A 735 36.46 -15.83 -9.79
C PHE A 735 35.19 -16.02 -10.61
N LYS A 736 35.29 -16.03 -11.95
CA LYS A 736 34.20 -16.35 -12.88
C LYS A 736 34.01 -17.86 -13.09
N LYS A 737 35.06 -18.64 -12.82
CA LYS A 737 35.13 -20.08 -13.12
C LYS A 737 34.77 -20.95 -11.92
N VAL A 738 34.87 -20.43 -10.69
CA VAL A 738 34.53 -21.16 -9.45
C VAL A 738 33.06 -21.01 -9.07
N SER A 739 32.47 -22.11 -8.60
CA SER A 739 31.05 -22.20 -8.21
C SER A 739 30.74 -21.51 -6.90
N PHE A 740 31.74 -21.36 -6.04
CA PHE A 740 31.55 -20.85 -4.69
C PHE A 740 31.30 -19.34 -4.68
N LEU A 741 31.70 -18.64 -5.74
CA LEU A 741 31.60 -17.19 -5.88
C LEU A 741 30.63 -16.82 -7.01
N HIS A 742 29.82 -15.80 -6.75
CA HIS A 742 28.94 -15.19 -7.73
C HIS A 742 29.29 -13.72 -7.91
N THR A 743 29.13 -13.25 -9.15
CA THR A 743 29.21 -11.82 -9.46
C THR A 743 27.87 -11.13 -9.27
N SER A 744 27.89 -9.95 -8.65
CA SER A 744 26.70 -9.13 -8.43
C SER A 744 26.22 -8.41 -9.70
N ASP A 745 27.08 -8.26 -10.70
CA ASP A 745 26.74 -7.77 -12.04
C ASP A 745 27.62 -8.47 -13.10
N PRO A 746 27.13 -9.55 -13.73
CA PRO A 746 27.87 -10.27 -14.77
C PRO A 746 28.23 -9.42 -15.99
N SER A 747 27.55 -8.29 -16.15
CA SER A 747 27.71 -7.37 -17.29
C SER A 747 28.60 -6.16 -17.00
N ALA A 748 29.12 -6.04 -15.78
CA ALA A 748 30.12 -5.02 -15.46
C ALA A 748 31.49 -5.37 -16.08
N ILE A 749 32.28 -4.35 -16.42
CA ILE A 749 33.68 -4.50 -16.86
C ILE A 749 34.46 -5.17 -15.73
N ASP A 750 35.43 -6.03 -16.04
CA ASP A 750 36.14 -6.89 -15.07
C ASP A 750 36.73 -6.11 -13.87
N SER A 751 37.18 -4.87 -14.10
CA SER A 751 37.67 -3.95 -13.05
C SER A 751 36.61 -3.55 -12.02
N ASP A 752 35.34 -3.61 -12.41
CA ASP A 752 34.18 -3.17 -11.61
C ASP A 752 33.37 -4.36 -11.08
N GLN A 753 33.74 -5.59 -11.44
CA GLN A 753 33.07 -6.79 -10.96
C GLN A 753 33.38 -7.04 -9.49
N THR A 754 32.33 -7.43 -8.77
CA THR A 754 32.37 -7.75 -7.34
C THR A 754 31.89 -9.17 -7.13
N TYR A 755 32.54 -9.90 -6.22
CA TYR A 755 32.22 -11.31 -5.97
C TYR A 755 31.73 -11.52 -4.54
N HIS A 756 30.79 -12.44 -4.35
CA HIS A 756 30.28 -12.87 -3.04
C HIS A 756 30.07 -14.38 -2.99
N PHE A 757 30.06 -14.96 -1.80
CA PHE A 757 29.87 -16.41 -1.61
C PHE A 757 28.40 -16.83 -1.66
N LEU A 758 28.13 -18.03 -2.20
CA LEU A 758 26.80 -18.66 -2.30
C LEU A 758 26.00 -18.70 -0.98
N ASN A 759 26.69 -18.82 0.17
CA ASN A 759 26.11 -19.06 1.49
C ASN A 759 26.45 -17.97 2.52
N ALA A 760 26.68 -16.73 2.08
CA ALA A 760 26.93 -15.61 2.99
C ALA A 760 25.72 -15.30 3.87
#